data_AF-A0A3S0GKM1-F1
#
_entry.id   AF-A0A3S0GKM1-F1
#
_cell.length_a   1.000
_cell.length_b   1.000
_cell.length_c   1.000
_cell.angle_alpha   90.00
_cell.angle_beta   90.00
_cell.angle_gamma   90.00
#
_symmetry.space_group_name_H-M   'P 1'
#
loop_
_entity.id
_entity.type
_entity.pdbx_description
1 polymer ?
#
loop_
_entity_poly.entity_id
_entity_poly.type
_entity_poly.pdbx_seq_one_letter_code
_entity_poly.pdbx_strand_id
1 'polypeptide(L)'
;MIKVLRLLVVLCILSITTTAQLLSWTPNFPLDNSTLVITMDATKGNAALKDYANTTDVYMHLGVLTNLSTSATDWKYVVTTWGTTNATYQATFLGNNKYQYTINNIRTFFNVPAGETIKTVNVLFRNGTGSIKQANSDGSDMYIPVYPAGQLAVRIDTPLREPRYIPYPEPLTKLIGDNIFVKAVSSQNADLNLKFNGTSFQTATGATSISGTSGNIIASGNQQIIAEATVGANTVRDIFNFFVAPPANQAPLPANVKDGINYITSDSVVLVLLAPGKSRVSVIGDFNNWTEQTAYQMNITPDGRRWWLGIGKLTPGQEYGFQYYVNGTLKIADPYCEKILDPNNDQYISSATYPNPTTYPTGKTSGIVGVLRTAETPYTWTANNYVRPDKKNLVIYELHVRDFIAAQNYQTLTDTLNYLQNLGINAIELMPINEFEGNNSWGYNPDFFFALDKAYGTKAKLKQFVDECHKRGIAVIMDAVFNHATGLSPLAQLYWDAANNRPAANNPWLNVTATHPFSVFNDFNHESDSTKYHVSRFIRYWLTEYKIDGFRWDLSKGFTQKVSTDVGSWNTYDPTRINIWQRYYDSTQAVSPGAYCILEHLGNDDEEAELARRGMMLWGKMTDQYNQNTMGYTSNNDISRAYWTNRSFWNDGTLNDKPHIVIYAESHDEERTMYKNVAFGNSSGSYNVKDTATALQREEAKAAILLMVPGPKMLWQFEELGYDKSIFMCENGTIPTPYGTDNCKVNPKPAGWGYFNFANANARRKLYNVYAALNRLRAQFPGVFNSRTISTGTNFGNLFKTIVLDSSSLKVVVVANFDVVQQTSAVTFPQTGSWYSYLTGDALNVTGSTQSITLQPGEYYVYLNKVVAGGIVTAVKDVVLSNKDFKVAIYPNPVVQQATVDYELPESGKVTISVKSITGQNMGIINKGFQLKGMQRTVLNSNNFNASRLVPGNYLLEVRVNNKVRIEKIVVQQ
;
A
#
# COMPACT_ATOMS: atom_id res chain seq x y z
N MET A 1 43.04 -47.93 57.93
CA MET A 1 43.16 -48.75 56.71
C MET A 1 42.07 -49.82 56.75
N ILE A 2 41.36 -50.02 55.63
CA ILE A 2 40.20 -50.92 55.44
C ILE A 2 38.84 -50.38 55.93
N LYS A 3 38.13 -49.67 55.05
CA LYS A 3 36.85 -50.14 54.43
C LYS A 3 36.32 -49.11 53.43
N VAL A 4 36.62 -49.41 52.17
CA VAL A 4 35.91 -48.99 50.96
C VAL A 4 34.54 -49.69 50.95
N LEU A 5 33.60 -49.11 50.20
CA LEU A 5 32.41 -49.70 49.55
C LEU A 5 31.04 -49.26 50.12
N ARG A 6 30.23 -48.69 49.21
CA ARG A 6 28.79 -48.35 49.27
C ARG A 6 28.42 -46.88 49.50
N LEU A 7 28.75 -46.00 48.54
CA LEU A 7 27.85 -44.90 48.15
C LEU A 7 28.21 -44.30 46.78
N LEU A 8 28.37 -45.15 45.76
CA LEU A 8 28.65 -44.69 44.39
C LEU A 8 27.99 -45.60 43.34
N VAL A 9 26.68 -45.78 43.49
CA VAL A 9 25.79 -46.33 42.45
C VAL A 9 24.48 -45.56 42.60
N VAL A 10 23.86 -45.16 41.49
CA VAL A 10 22.64 -44.33 41.37
C VAL A 10 22.90 -42.81 41.34
N LEU A 11 23.55 -42.33 40.27
CA LEU A 11 23.10 -41.14 39.53
C LEU A 11 23.83 -41.05 38.16
N CYS A 12 23.66 -42.09 37.34
CA CYS A 12 23.89 -42.02 35.89
C CYS A 12 22.55 -42.29 35.23
N ILE A 13 21.63 -41.33 35.34
CA ILE A 13 20.50 -41.27 34.41
C ILE A 13 21.09 -40.69 33.13
N LEU A 14 21.47 -41.57 32.20
CA LEU A 14 21.57 -41.17 30.80
C LEU A 14 20.21 -40.56 30.44
N SER A 15 20.18 -39.25 30.25
CA SER A 15 19.13 -38.59 29.47
C SER A 15 19.24 -39.15 28.05
N ILE A 16 18.51 -40.24 27.79
CA ILE A 16 18.23 -40.71 26.44
C ILE A 16 17.40 -39.59 25.80
N THR A 17 18.07 -38.70 25.08
CA THR A 17 17.41 -37.76 24.18
C THR A 17 16.71 -38.60 23.13
N THR A 18 15.40 -38.76 23.28
CA THR A 18 14.58 -39.37 22.23
C THR A 18 14.64 -38.45 21.02
N THR A 19 15.23 -38.91 19.92
CA THR A 19 15.28 -38.16 18.67
C THR A 19 13.87 -38.11 18.08
N ALA A 20 13.24 -36.93 18.10
CA ALA A 20 11.90 -36.70 17.56
C ALA A 20 11.96 -36.32 16.07
N GLN A 21 11.15 -36.98 15.24
CA GLN A 21 10.98 -36.73 13.80
C GLN A 21 9.57 -36.21 13.53
N LEU A 22 9.39 -35.35 12.52
CA LEU A 22 8.06 -34.86 12.11
C LEU A 22 7.07 -35.99 11.87
N LEU A 23 7.49 -37.03 11.17
CA LEU A 23 6.68 -38.21 10.89
C LEU A 23 7.52 -39.46 11.11
N SER A 24 6.97 -40.40 11.87
CA SER A 24 7.55 -41.73 12.08
C SER A 24 6.49 -42.78 11.80
N TRP A 25 6.90 -43.98 11.36
CA TRP A 25 5.95 -45.02 10.99
C TRP A 25 6.48 -46.43 11.24
N THR A 26 5.57 -47.39 11.35
CA THR A 26 5.86 -48.81 11.49
C THR A 26 4.93 -49.63 10.60
N PRO A 27 5.41 -50.65 9.86
CA PRO A 27 6.81 -51.11 9.79
C PRO A 27 7.73 -50.13 9.03
N ASN A 28 9.05 -50.25 9.19
CA ASN A 28 10.03 -49.35 8.54
C ASN A 28 9.89 -49.33 7.01
N PHE A 29 9.64 -50.50 6.42
CA PHE A 29 9.45 -50.70 4.98
C PHE A 29 8.05 -51.25 4.74
N PRO A 30 7.00 -50.40 4.77
CA PRO A 30 5.63 -50.86 4.60
C PRO A 30 5.42 -51.36 3.17
N LEU A 31 4.85 -52.56 3.06
CA LEU A 31 4.33 -53.11 1.82
C LEU A 31 2.91 -52.62 1.60
N ASP A 32 2.38 -52.74 0.38
CA ASP A 32 1.01 -52.32 0.06
C ASP A 32 -0.08 -53.09 0.84
N ASN A 33 0.23 -54.24 1.43
CA ASN A 33 -0.67 -54.99 2.31
C ASN A 33 -0.38 -54.81 3.81
N SER A 34 0.55 -53.93 4.19
CA SER A 34 0.96 -53.72 5.58
C SER A 34 -0.09 -52.98 6.40
N THR A 35 -0.17 -53.30 7.69
CA THR A 35 -0.75 -52.39 8.69
C THR A 35 0.26 -51.29 8.98
N LEU A 36 -0.08 -50.05 8.67
CA LEU A 36 0.78 -48.89 8.79
C LEU A 36 0.35 -48.04 9.99
N VAL A 37 1.20 -47.97 11.01
CA VAL A 37 1.02 -47.06 12.15
C VAL A 37 1.84 -45.80 11.88
N ILE A 38 1.20 -44.64 11.96
CA ILE A 38 1.77 -43.34 11.59
C ILE A 38 1.72 -42.45 12.82
N THR A 39 2.86 -41.90 13.25
CA THR A 39 2.94 -40.96 14.37
C THR A 39 3.56 -39.65 13.90
N MET A 40 2.85 -38.55 14.11
CA MET A 40 3.29 -37.19 13.82
C MET A 40 3.68 -36.47 15.12
N ASP A 41 4.78 -35.74 15.09
CA ASP A 41 5.21 -34.84 16.17
C ASP A 41 5.02 -33.38 15.75
N ALA A 42 4.04 -32.71 16.37
CA ALA A 42 3.65 -31.36 15.98
C ALA A 42 4.68 -30.30 16.38
N THR A 43 5.73 -30.67 17.13
CA THR A 43 6.85 -29.76 17.43
C THR A 43 7.83 -29.58 16.26
N LYS A 44 7.67 -30.36 15.18
CA LYS A 44 8.52 -30.36 13.99
C LYS A 44 7.79 -29.80 12.78
N GLY A 45 8.44 -29.75 11.61
CA GLY A 45 7.82 -29.24 10.38
C GLY A 45 7.40 -27.78 10.49
N ASN A 46 6.20 -27.44 10.01
CA ASN A 46 5.64 -26.09 10.14
C ASN A 46 5.07 -25.77 11.54
N ALA A 47 5.11 -26.72 12.47
CA ALA A 47 4.61 -26.61 13.84
C ALA A 47 3.16 -26.09 14.00
N ALA A 48 2.31 -26.22 12.97
CA ALA A 48 0.97 -25.63 12.97
C ALA A 48 0.01 -26.24 13.99
N LEU A 49 0.23 -27.49 14.41
CA LEU A 49 -0.53 -28.17 15.46
C LEU A 49 0.21 -28.20 16.81
N LYS A 50 1.31 -27.47 16.94
CA LYS A 50 2.07 -27.38 18.21
C LYS A 50 1.21 -26.71 19.27
N ASP A 51 1.10 -27.36 20.42
CA ASP A 51 0.32 -26.92 21.57
C ASP A 51 -1.17 -26.67 21.24
N TYR A 52 -1.69 -27.37 20.21
CA TYR A 52 -3.09 -27.25 19.80
C TYR A 52 -4.03 -27.67 20.93
N ALA A 53 -4.84 -26.72 21.40
CA ALA A 53 -5.63 -26.89 22.62
C ALA A 53 -6.67 -28.00 22.53
N ASN A 54 -7.29 -28.19 21.35
CA ASN A 54 -8.32 -29.21 21.15
C ASN A 54 -7.72 -30.51 20.60
N THR A 55 -7.16 -31.32 21.49
CA THR A 55 -6.45 -32.56 21.13
C THR A 55 -7.33 -33.65 20.54
N THR A 56 -8.67 -33.51 20.57
CA THR A 56 -9.60 -34.42 19.90
C THR A 56 -10.06 -33.90 18.54
N ASP A 57 -9.75 -32.66 18.16
CA ASP A 57 -10.09 -32.08 16.86
C ASP A 57 -8.92 -32.19 15.87
N VAL A 58 -8.31 -33.38 15.73
CA VAL A 58 -7.25 -33.63 14.74
C VAL A 58 -7.63 -34.82 13.88
N TYR A 59 -7.66 -34.60 12.56
CA TYR A 59 -8.09 -35.56 11.56
C TYR A 59 -7.05 -35.72 10.47
N MET A 60 -7.02 -36.92 9.90
CA MET A 60 -6.16 -37.26 8.78
C MET A 60 -6.77 -36.81 7.46
N HIS A 61 -5.93 -36.28 6.58
CA HIS A 61 -6.18 -36.24 5.13
C HIS A 61 -5.21 -37.20 4.45
N LEU A 62 -5.78 -38.20 3.76
CA LEU A 62 -5.06 -39.37 3.29
C LEU A 62 -5.36 -39.62 1.81
N GLY A 63 -4.30 -39.92 1.07
CA GLY A 63 -4.35 -40.43 -0.30
C GLY A 63 -3.07 -41.20 -0.61
N VAL A 64 -2.87 -41.56 -1.87
CA VAL A 64 -1.63 -42.23 -2.33
C VAL A 64 -1.09 -41.58 -3.59
N LEU A 65 0.22 -41.68 -3.80
CA LEU A 65 0.78 -41.59 -5.15
C LEU A 65 0.95 -43.00 -5.70
N THR A 66 0.70 -43.14 -7.00
CA THR A 66 0.85 -44.42 -7.69
C THR A 66 1.76 -44.29 -8.90
N ASN A 67 1.92 -45.38 -9.65
CA ASN A 67 2.55 -45.33 -10.97
C ASN A 67 1.76 -44.49 -12.00
N LEU A 68 0.51 -44.10 -11.72
CA LEU A 68 -0.33 -43.26 -12.59
C LEU A 68 -0.35 -41.78 -12.18
N SER A 69 0.25 -41.41 -11.04
CA SER A 69 0.39 -40.01 -10.64
C SER A 69 1.39 -39.26 -11.53
N THR A 70 1.04 -38.05 -11.95
CA THR A 70 1.83 -37.19 -12.85
C THR A 70 2.71 -36.18 -12.14
N SER A 71 2.44 -35.89 -10.86
CA SER A 71 3.20 -34.97 -10.01
C SER A 71 3.14 -35.39 -8.54
N ALA A 72 3.88 -34.69 -7.67
CA ALA A 72 3.81 -34.88 -6.21
C ALA A 72 2.45 -34.47 -5.60
N THR A 73 1.69 -33.62 -6.28
CA THR A 73 0.38 -33.12 -5.85
C THR A 73 -0.79 -33.90 -6.46
N ASP A 74 -0.54 -34.78 -7.43
CA ASP A 74 -1.53 -35.64 -8.06
C ASP A 74 -1.87 -36.86 -7.18
N TRP A 75 -2.46 -36.58 -6.01
CA TRP A 75 -2.93 -37.59 -5.05
C TRP A 75 -4.07 -38.40 -5.67
N LYS A 76 -3.92 -39.71 -5.71
CA LYS A 76 -4.97 -40.66 -6.10
C LYS A 76 -5.65 -41.21 -4.85
N TYR A 77 -6.86 -41.72 -5.02
CA TYR A 77 -7.62 -42.42 -3.98
C TYR A 77 -7.70 -41.66 -2.65
N VAL A 78 -7.96 -40.35 -2.71
CA VAL A 78 -8.11 -39.54 -1.51
C VAL A 78 -9.39 -39.95 -0.79
N VAL A 79 -9.27 -40.46 0.45
CA VAL A 79 -10.40 -41.07 1.19
C VAL A 79 -11.14 -40.08 2.09
N THR A 80 -10.68 -38.82 2.17
CA THR A 80 -11.30 -37.78 2.98
C THR A 80 -11.60 -36.53 2.17
N THR A 81 -12.66 -35.82 2.55
CA THR A 81 -12.93 -34.47 2.02
C THR A 81 -12.22 -33.44 2.89
N TRP A 82 -11.61 -32.42 2.26
CA TRP A 82 -10.90 -31.38 3.01
C TRP A 82 -11.89 -30.55 3.84
N GLY A 83 -11.51 -30.19 5.08
CA GLY A 83 -12.32 -29.37 5.97
C GLY A 83 -13.59 -30.03 6.55
N THR A 84 -13.75 -31.35 6.39
CA THR A 84 -14.86 -32.11 7.00
C THR A 84 -14.39 -32.99 8.15
N THR A 85 -15.15 -33.08 9.24
CA THR A 85 -14.87 -34.02 10.34
C THR A 85 -15.46 -35.40 10.02
N ASN A 86 -14.69 -36.45 10.25
CA ASN A 86 -15.14 -37.83 10.14
C ASN A 86 -14.39 -38.67 11.18
N ALA A 87 -15.13 -39.27 12.11
CA ALA A 87 -14.59 -40.02 13.24
C ALA A 87 -13.68 -41.19 12.80
N THR A 88 -13.92 -41.78 11.63
CA THR A 88 -13.06 -42.85 11.07
C THR A 88 -11.62 -42.40 10.83
N TYR A 89 -11.41 -41.10 10.54
CA TYR A 89 -10.10 -40.53 10.23
C TYR A 89 -9.55 -39.65 11.36
N GLN A 90 -10.13 -39.73 12.54
CA GLN A 90 -9.66 -38.99 13.71
C GLN A 90 -8.32 -39.56 14.20
N ALA A 91 -7.33 -38.69 14.40
CA ALA A 91 -6.04 -39.06 14.95
C ALA A 91 -6.12 -39.15 16.48
N THR A 92 -5.40 -40.12 17.05
CA THR A 92 -5.32 -40.32 18.50
C THR A 92 -4.19 -39.46 19.07
N PHE A 93 -4.51 -38.58 20.02
CA PHE A 93 -3.48 -37.82 20.75
C PHE A 93 -2.73 -38.70 21.73
N LEU A 94 -1.40 -38.67 21.68
CA LEU A 94 -0.51 -39.48 22.51
C LEU A 94 0.16 -38.68 23.66
N GLY A 95 -0.17 -37.38 23.81
CA GLY A 95 0.57 -36.47 24.68
C GLY A 95 1.82 -35.90 24.01
N ASN A 96 2.44 -34.89 24.64
CA ASN A 96 3.67 -34.24 24.16
C ASN A 96 3.62 -33.82 22.69
N ASN A 97 2.49 -33.23 22.26
CA ASN A 97 2.28 -32.77 20.88
C ASN A 97 2.33 -33.87 19.80
N LYS A 98 2.10 -35.15 20.17
CA LYS A 98 2.11 -36.27 19.23
C LYS A 98 0.71 -36.78 18.93
N TYR A 99 0.48 -37.11 17.66
CA TYR A 99 -0.76 -37.69 17.16
C TYR A 99 -0.48 -38.95 16.36
N GLN A 100 -1.33 -39.97 16.48
CA GLN A 100 -1.15 -41.25 15.80
C GLN A 100 -2.40 -41.68 15.04
N TYR A 101 -2.20 -42.34 13.90
CA TYR A 101 -3.26 -42.97 13.12
C TYR A 101 -2.78 -44.30 12.54
N THR A 102 -3.69 -45.27 12.42
CA THR A 102 -3.37 -46.62 11.93
C THR A 102 -4.21 -46.94 10.70
N ILE A 103 -3.53 -47.33 9.62
CA ILE A 103 -4.14 -47.86 8.39
C ILE A 103 -4.01 -49.37 8.42
N ASN A 104 -5.14 -50.09 8.53
CA ASN A 104 -5.16 -51.54 8.46
C ASN A 104 -5.19 -51.99 6.99
N ASN A 105 -4.05 -52.48 6.49
CA ASN A 105 -3.81 -52.85 5.08
C ASN A 105 -3.98 -51.66 4.11
N ILE A 106 -2.86 -51.10 3.66
CA ILE A 106 -2.80 -49.90 2.81
C ILE A 106 -3.67 -50.06 1.54
N ARG A 107 -3.51 -51.14 0.78
CA ARG A 107 -4.19 -51.33 -0.51
C ARG A 107 -5.70 -51.43 -0.34
N THR A 108 -6.17 -52.21 0.63
CA THR A 108 -7.61 -52.35 0.87
C THR A 108 -8.22 -51.08 1.45
N PHE A 109 -7.48 -50.34 2.28
CA PHE A 109 -7.94 -49.07 2.83
C PHE A 109 -8.20 -48.01 1.74
N PHE A 110 -7.32 -47.92 0.75
CA PHE A 110 -7.46 -46.98 -0.37
C PHE A 110 -8.24 -47.54 -1.58
N ASN A 111 -8.66 -48.81 -1.53
CA ASN A 111 -9.30 -49.53 -2.65
C ASN A 111 -8.51 -49.46 -3.98
N VAL A 112 -7.18 -49.55 -3.91
CA VAL A 112 -6.32 -49.44 -5.11
C VAL A 112 -6.34 -50.75 -5.90
N PRO A 113 -6.68 -50.73 -7.21
CA PRO A 113 -6.71 -51.93 -8.06
C PRO A 113 -5.37 -52.67 -8.11
N ALA A 114 -5.40 -54.01 -8.23
CA ALA A 114 -4.20 -54.85 -8.18
C ALA A 114 -3.15 -54.52 -9.27
N GLY A 115 -3.57 -53.98 -10.42
CA GLY A 115 -2.67 -53.56 -11.51
C GLY A 115 -1.97 -52.22 -11.28
N GLU A 116 -2.30 -51.51 -10.21
CA GLU A 116 -1.72 -50.20 -9.87
C GLU A 116 -0.80 -50.32 -8.66
N THR A 117 0.42 -49.80 -8.81
CA THR A 117 1.47 -49.83 -7.79
C THR A 117 1.42 -48.56 -6.95
N ILE A 118 1.22 -48.73 -5.65
CA ILE A 118 1.29 -47.65 -4.66
C ILE A 118 2.76 -47.31 -4.43
N LYS A 119 3.13 -46.05 -4.64
CA LYS A 119 4.49 -45.53 -4.40
C LYS A 119 4.63 -44.93 -3.01
N THR A 120 3.62 -44.17 -2.58
CA THR A 120 3.61 -43.50 -1.26
C THR A 120 2.21 -43.48 -0.67
N VAL A 121 2.14 -43.47 0.66
CA VAL A 121 0.96 -43.00 1.40
C VAL A 121 1.19 -41.54 1.73
N ASN A 122 0.27 -40.68 1.30
CA ASN A 122 0.37 -39.24 1.46
C ASN A 122 -0.49 -38.83 2.67
N VAL A 123 0.08 -38.01 3.55
CA VAL A 123 -0.51 -37.76 4.86
C VAL A 123 -0.45 -36.28 5.25
N LEU A 124 -1.56 -35.79 5.79
CA LEU A 124 -1.62 -34.51 6.49
C LEU A 124 -2.46 -34.69 7.76
N PHE A 125 -2.05 -34.02 8.83
CA PHE A 125 -2.84 -33.88 10.04
C PHE A 125 -3.43 -32.46 10.02
N ARG A 126 -4.73 -32.32 10.25
CA ARG A 126 -5.41 -31.03 10.23
C ARG A 126 -6.47 -30.94 11.31
N ASN A 127 -6.87 -29.73 11.66
CA ASN A 127 -8.06 -29.56 12.48
C ASN A 127 -9.36 -29.89 11.72
N GLY A 128 -10.48 -29.89 12.44
CA GLY A 128 -11.78 -30.25 11.88
C GLY A 128 -12.18 -29.40 10.66
N THR A 129 -11.98 -28.09 10.75
CA THR A 129 -12.29 -27.12 9.67
C THR A 129 -11.26 -27.12 8.53
N GLY A 130 -10.07 -27.72 8.74
CA GLY A 130 -8.96 -27.68 7.80
C GLY A 130 -8.27 -26.31 7.68
N SER A 131 -8.55 -25.37 8.59
CA SER A 131 -7.91 -24.05 8.62
C SER A 131 -6.46 -24.10 9.12
N ILE A 132 -6.09 -25.14 9.86
CA ILE A 132 -4.70 -25.44 10.25
C ILE A 132 -4.34 -26.85 9.82
N LYS A 133 -3.14 -27.00 9.24
CA LYS A 133 -2.58 -28.29 8.85
C LYS A 133 -1.11 -28.39 9.24
N GLN A 134 -0.72 -29.53 9.79
CA GLN A 134 0.67 -29.89 9.99
C GLN A 134 1.27 -30.34 8.65
N ALA A 135 2.40 -29.76 8.29
CA ALA A 135 3.12 -30.02 7.04
C ALA A 135 4.65 -29.99 7.27
N ASN A 136 5.43 -30.24 6.21
CA ASN A 136 6.89 -30.03 6.25
C ASN A 136 7.23 -28.55 6.53
N SER A 137 8.47 -28.24 6.89
CA SER A 137 8.89 -26.86 7.19
C SER A 137 8.76 -25.90 6.00
N ASP A 138 8.74 -26.39 4.76
CA ASP A 138 8.47 -25.60 3.55
C ASP A 138 6.98 -25.54 3.17
N GLY A 139 6.10 -26.08 4.01
CA GLY A 139 4.65 -26.16 3.77
C GLY A 139 4.20 -27.28 2.82
N SER A 140 5.14 -28.04 2.24
CA SER A 140 4.80 -29.18 1.37
C SER A 140 4.18 -30.33 2.16
N ASP A 141 3.39 -31.16 1.48
CA ASP A 141 2.73 -32.30 2.11
C ASP A 141 3.70 -33.45 2.44
N MET A 142 3.28 -34.37 3.31
CA MET A 142 4.15 -35.43 3.83
C MET A 142 3.87 -36.78 3.16
N TYR A 143 4.92 -37.57 2.92
CA TYR A 143 4.87 -38.82 2.16
C TYR A 143 5.59 -39.96 2.88
N ILE A 144 4.94 -41.11 2.97
CA ILE A 144 5.50 -42.37 3.50
C ILE A 144 5.74 -43.32 2.32
N PRO A 145 6.98 -43.73 2.02
CA PRO A 145 7.26 -44.66 0.93
C PRO A 145 6.64 -46.05 1.16
N VAL A 146 6.08 -46.63 0.11
CA VAL A 146 5.58 -48.02 0.08
C VAL A 146 6.52 -48.85 -0.80
N TYR A 147 6.93 -50.01 -0.30
CA TYR A 147 7.96 -50.85 -0.91
C TYR A 147 7.34 -52.10 -1.56
N PRO A 148 7.82 -52.54 -2.74
CA PRO A 148 7.47 -53.83 -3.31
C PRO A 148 7.93 -55.01 -2.43
N ALA A 149 7.13 -56.07 -2.39
CA ALA A 149 7.46 -57.28 -1.63
C ALA A 149 8.76 -57.92 -2.15
N GLY A 150 9.66 -58.27 -1.23
CA GLY A 150 10.94 -58.93 -1.55
C GLY A 150 12.02 -58.03 -2.15
N GLN A 151 11.76 -56.73 -2.32
CA GLN A 151 12.79 -55.79 -2.77
C GLN A 151 13.72 -55.39 -1.60
N LEU A 152 15.02 -55.53 -1.81
CA LEU A 152 16.02 -55.02 -0.88
C LEU A 152 15.97 -53.49 -0.87
N ALA A 153 15.86 -52.90 0.32
CA ALA A 153 15.86 -51.46 0.54
C ALA A 153 16.68 -51.14 1.79
N VAL A 154 17.32 -49.97 1.79
CA VAL A 154 18.06 -49.43 2.94
C VAL A 154 17.61 -47.99 3.16
N ARG A 155 17.56 -47.57 4.42
CA ARG A 155 17.19 -46.21 4.80
C ARG A 155 18.08 -45.73 5.94
N ILE A 156 18.57 -44.51 5.82
CA ILE A 156 19.17 -43.76 6.92
C ILE A 156 18.04 -43.26 7.83
N ASP A 157 17.99 -43.80 9.05
CA ASP A 157 17.07 -43.39 10.11
C ASP A 157 17.61 -42.21 10.92
N THR A 158 18.93 -42.04 10.98
CA THR A 158 19.58 -40.92 11.66
C THR A 158 20.84 -40.57 10.89
N PRO A 159 21.11 -39.29 10.54
CA PRO A 159 20.31 -38.07 10.82
C PRO A 159 18.90 -38.07 10.20
N LEU A 160 17.98 -37.30 10.80
CA LEU A 160 16.57 -37.26 10.40
C LEU A 160 16.37 -36.52 9.07
N ARG A 161 15.30 -36.89 8.37
CA ARG A 161 14.80 -36.20 7.17
C ARG A 161 13.34 -35.85 7.33
N GLU A 162 12.96 -34.72 6.76
CA GLU A 162 11.56 -34.41 6.52
C GLU A 162 10.98 -35.33 5.43
N PRO A 163 9.77 -35.86 5.62
CA PRO A 163 9.08 -36.76 4.70
C PRO A 163 8.50 -36.04 3.47
N ARG A 164 9.31 -35.23 2.78
CA ARG A 164 8.94 -34.60 1.51
C ARG A 164 8.90 -35.64 0.38
N TYR A 165 8.30 -35.29 -0.76
CA TYR A 165 8.23 -36.16 -1.94
C TYR A 165 9.63 -36.69 -2.33
N ILE A 166 10.63 -35.80 -2.28
CA ILE A 166 12.04 -36.16 -2.23
C ILE A 166 12.50 -35.83 -0.80
N PRO A 167 12.84 -36.82 0.04
CA PRO A 167 13.20 -36.59 1.43
C PRO A 167 14.27 -35.51 1.60
N TYR A 168 14.03 -34.56 2.50
CA TYR A 168 14.92 -33.42 2.71
C TYR A 168 15.62 -33.55 4.08
N PRO A 169 16.96 -33.47 4.15
CA PRO A 169 17.69 -33.45 5.41
C PRO A 169 17.12 -32.43 6.42
N GLU A 170 16.83 -32.86 7.65
CA GLU A 170 16.64 -31.87 8.72
C GLU A 170 17.94 -31.07 8.90
N PRO A 171 17.89 -29.76 9.20
CA PRO A 171 19.08 -28.93 9.31
C PRO A 171 20.11 -29.53 10.26
N LEU A 172 21.28 -29.86 9.72
CA LEU A 172 22.39 -30.45 10.47
C LEU A 172 23.53 -29.42 10.55
N THR A 173 23.65 -28.77 11.70
CA THR A 173 24.78 -27.85 11.96
C THR A 173 25.95 -28.64 12.52
N LYS A 174 27.00 -28.78 11.70
CA LYS A 174 28.26 -29.44 12.07
C LYS A 174 29.44 -28.52 11.74
N LEU A 175 30.46 -28.61 12.56
CA LEU A 175 31.74 -27.91 12.41
C LEU A 175 32.85 -28.92 12.09
N ILE A 176 33.99 -28.42 11.61
CA ILE A 176 35.21 -29.21 11.53
C ILE A 176 35.57 -29.69 12.94
N GLY A 177 35.90 -30.97 13.07
CA GLY A 177 36.16 -31.64 14.34
C GLY A 177 34.96 -32.39 14.91
N ASP A 178 33.73 -32.06 14.50
CA ASP A 178 32.55 -32.81 14.92
C ASP A 178 32.51 -34.20 14.29
N ASN A 179 31.70 -35.09 14.85
CA ASN A 179 31.35 -36.38 14.27
C ASN A 179 29.82 -36.50 14.11
N ILE A 180 29.38 -37.56 13.44
CA ILE A 180 27.98 -37.78 13.10
C ILE A 180 27.59 -39.18 13.51
N PHE A 181 26.64 -39.28 14.43
CA PHE A 181 25.97 -40.54 14.71
C PHE A 181 25.00 -40.87 13.58
N VAL A 182 25.14 -42.07 13.03
CA VAL A 182 24.33 -42.58 11.93
C VAL A 182 23.66 -43.86 12.35
N LYS A 183 22.38 -43.98 12.05
CA LYS A 183 21.62 -45.22 12.14
C LYS A 183 20.99 -45.50 10.79
N ALA A 184 21.10 -46.73 10.31
CA ALA A 184 20.41 -47.18 9.10
C ALA A 184 19.72 -48.53 9.34
N VAL A 185 18.66 -48.76 8.59
CA VAL A 185 17.87 -49.99 8.62
C VAL A 185 17.74 -50.56 7.21
N SER A 186 17.59 -51.88 7.12
CA SER A 186 17.40 -52.64 5.88
C SER A 186 16.09 -53.41 5.91
N SER A 187 15.46 -53.60 4.75
CA SER A 187 14.19 -54.33 4.61
C SER A 187 14.30 -55.81 4.96
N GLN A 188 15.51 -56.37 4.95
CA GLN A 188 15.82 -57.77 5.27
C GLN A 188 17.26 -57.90 5.79
N ASN A 189 17.63 -59.09 6.28
CA ASN A 189 19.02 -59.38 6.67
C ASN A 189 19.95 -59.15 5.48
N ALA A 190 20.93 -58.26 5.65
CA ALA A 190 21.88 -57.86 4.62
C ALA A 190 23.25 -57.53 5.23
N ASP A 191 24.27 -57.51 4.39
CA ASP A 191 25.57 -56.94 4.76
C ASP A 191 25.49 -55.42 4.66
N LEU A 192 25.52 -54.77 5.81
CA LEU A 192 25.34 -53.33 5.97
C LEU A 192 26.69 -52.63 6.09
N ASN A 193 26.83 -51.48 5.43
CA ASN A 193 28.03 -50.67 5.45
C ASN A 193 27.68 -49.18 5.55
N LEU A 194 28.15 -48.51 6.61
CA LEU A 194 28.06 -47.07 6.74
C LEU A 194 29.37 -46.43 6.29
N LYS A 195 29.27 -45.50 5.35
CA LYS A 195 30.41 -44.75 4.81
C LYS A 195 30.24 -43.25 5.06
N PHE A 196 31.35 -42.58 5.36
CA PHE A 196 31.46 -41.14 5.41
C PHE A 196 32.43 -40.69 4.32
N ASN A 197 31.95 -39.88 3.38
CA ASN A 197 32.68 -39.47 2.16
C ASN A 197 33.32 -40.66 1.41
N GLY A 198 32.60 -41.76 1.31
CA GLY A 198 33.05 -43.00 0.64
C GLY A 198 33.88 -43.95 1.51
N THR A 199 34.39 -43.51 2.66
CA THR A 199 35.18 -44.33 3.57
C THR A 199 34.28 -45.05 4.58
N SER A 200 34.36 -46.38 4.63
CA SER A 200 33.64 -47.20 5.62
C SER A 200 34.09 -46.88 7.04
N PHE A 201 33.12 -46.65 7.94
CA PHE A 201 33.39 -46.46 9.37
C PHE A 201 32.63 -47.44 10.27
N GLN A 202 31.63 -48.15 9.73
CA GLN A 202 30.94 -49.22 10.46
C GLN A 202 30.39 -50.26 9.48
N THR A 203 30.48 -51.54 9.83
CA THR A 203 29.91 -52.66 9.06
C THR A 203 29.16 -53.64 9.95
N ALA A 204 28.18 -54.35 9.39
CA ALA A 204 27.46 -55.43 10.07
C ALA A 204 27.04 -56.49 9.04
N THR A 205 27.33 -57.76 9.29
CA THR A 205 27.00 -58.88 8.39
C THR A 205 25.64 -59.47 8.75
N GLY A 206 24.81 -59.74 7.74
CA GLY A 206 23.51 -60.42 7.92
C GLY A 206 22.53 -59.73 8.89
N ALA A 207 22.53 -58.40 8.96
CA ALA A 207 21.74 -57.62 9.91
C ALA A 207 20.63 -56.79 9.23
N THR A 208 19.60 -56.42 9.99
CA THR A 208 18.51 -55.51 9.55
C THR A 208 18.70 -54.08 10.03
N SER A 209 19.69 -53.82 10.88
CA SER A 209 20.02 -52.47 11.35
C SER A 209 21.51 -52.34 11.65
N ILE A 210 22.02 -51.13 11.50
CA ILE A 210 23.39 -50.75 11.78
C ILE A 210 23.40 -49.35 12.39
N SER A 211 24.29 -49.12 13.35
CA SER A 211 24.55 -47.78 13.86
C SER A 211 26.04 -47.61 14.15
N GLY A 212 26.52 -46.39 14.01
CA GLY A 212 27.89 -46.02 14.29
C GLY A 212 28.09 -44.52 14.25
N THR A 213 29.19 -44.05 14.82
CA THR A 213 29.59 -42.64 14.75
C THR A 213 30.69 -42.52 13.71
N SER A 214 30.55 -41.55 12.79
CA SER A 214 31.58 -41.26 11.80
C SER A 214 32.90 -40.87 12.47
N GLY A 215 34.00 -40.95 11.72
CA GLY A 215 35.20 -40.20 12.08
C GLY A 215 34.94 -38.69 12.13
N ASN A 216 35.91 -37.94 12.67
CA ASN A 216 35.81 -36.49 12.71
C ASN A 216 35.71 -35.91 11.29
N ILE A 217 34.90 -34.87 11.15
CA ILE A 217 34.84 -34.05 9.94
C ILE A 217 36.14 -33.26 9.86
N ILE A 218 36.97 -33.54 8.86
CA ILE A 218 38.31 -32.94 8.71
C ILE A 218 38.36 -31.81 7.68
N ALA A 219 37.29 -31.58 6.93
CA ALA A 219 37.22 -30.56 5.89
C ALA A 219 35.85 -29.89 5.86
N SER A 220 35.83 -28.63 5.45
CA SER A 220 34.60 -27.91 5.10
C SER A 220 34.09 -28.30 3.71
N GLY A 221 32.87 -27.86 3.38
CA GLY A 221 32.20 -28.15 2.12
C GLY A 221 31.13 -29.22 2.24
N ASN A 222 30.71 -29.74 1.09
CA ASN A 222 29.71 -30.80 1.00
C ASN A 222 30.26 -32.11 1.57
N GLN A 223 29.52 -32.69 2.50
CA GLN A 223 29.81 -33.94 3.15
C GLN A 223 28.71 -34.95 2.83
N GLN A 224 29.06 -36.24 2.84
CA GLN A 224 28.17 -37.32 2.45
C GLN A 224 28.22 -38.49 3.44
N ILE A 225 27.05 -38.96 3.85
CA ILE A 225 26.85 -40.23 4.54
C ILE A 225 26.16 -41.19 3.57
N ILE A 226 26.67 -42.42 3.48
CA ILE A 226 26.10 -43.48 2.65
C ILE A 226 25.79 -44.67 3.56
N ALA A 227 24.57 -45.18 3.50
CA ALA A 227 24.21 -46.49 4.02
C ALA A 227 24.04 -47.45 2.85
N GLU A 228 24.82 -48.54 2.83
CA GLU A 228 24.68 -49.61 1.85
C GLU A 228 24.10 -50.85 2.51
N ALA A 229 23.25 -51.58 1.79
CA ALA A 229 22.82 -52.92 2.15
C ALA A 229 23.07 -53.86 0.97
N THR A 230 23.72 -55.00 1.21
CA THR A 230 24.08 -55.98 0.18
C THR A 230 23.52 -57.36 0.51
N VAL A 231 22.86 -57.99 -0.46
CA VAL A 231 22.42 -59.39 -0.40
C VAL A 231 22.83 -60.07 -1.70
N GLY A 232 23.77 -61.03 -1.61
CA GLY A 232 24.37 -61.65 -2.79
C GLY A 232 25.06 -60.61 -3.68
N ALA A 233 24.64 -60.51 -4.94
CA ALA A 233 25.17 -59.52 -5.89
C ALA A 233 24.42 -58.17 -5.89
N ASN A 234 23.33 -58.04 -5.11
CA ASN A 234 22.49 -56.85 -5.10
C ASN A 234 22.90 -55.90 -3.97
N THR A 235 23.33 -54.69 -4.32
CA THR A 235 23.62 -53.61 -3.36
C THR A 235 22.68 -52.43 -3.60
N VAL A 236 22.02 -51.97 -2.54
CA VAL A 236 21.22 -50.73 -2.54
C VAL A 236 21.83 -49.70 -1.61
N ARG A 237 21.55 -48.41 -1.86
CA ARG A 237 22.13 -47.29 -1.11
C ARG A 237 21.09 -46.26 -0.73
N ASP A 238 21.28 -45.65 0.44
CA ASP A 238 20.66 -44.39 0.82
C ASP A 238 21.77 -43.37 1.16
N ILE A 239 21.61 -42.13 0.69
CA ILE A 239 22.65 -41.09 0.72
C ILE A 239 22.11 -39.84 1.40
N PHE A 240 22.80 -39.36 2.43
CA PHE A 240 22.52 -38.12 3.13
C PHE A 240 23.66 -37.12 2.90
N ASN A 241 23.35 -35.99 2.27
CA ASN A 241 24.31 -34.91 2.02
C ASN A 241 24.04 -33.73 2.96
N PHE A 242 25.09 -33.06 3.43
CA PHE A 242 24.99 -31.84 4.25
C PHE A 242 26.23 -30.95 4.04
N PHE A 243 26.13 -29.67 4.39
CA PHE A 243 27.22 -28.71 4.22
C PHE A 243 27.87 -28.34 5.56
N VAL A 244 29.19 -28.40 5.60
CA VAL A 244 30.00 -27.93 6.73
C VAL A 244 30.67 -26.62 6.34
N ALA A 245 30.24 -25.53 6.96
CA ALA A 245 30.83 -24.22 6.68
C ALA A 245 32.28 -24.15 7.23
N PRO A 246 33.23 -23.56 6.48
CA PRO A 246 34.50 -23.13 7.05
C PRO A 246 34.29 -22.14 8.21
N PRO A 247 35.29 -21.93 9.09
CA PRO A 247 35.30 -20.76 9.95
C PRO A 247 35.20 -19.48 9.13
N ALA A 248 34.37 -18.53 9.57
CA ALA A 248 34.21 -17.25 8.88
C ALA A 248 35.55 -16.52 8.82
N ASN A 249 35.99 -16.14 7.63
CA ASN A 249 37.21 -15.38 7.44
C ASN A 249 37.01 -13.94 7.93
N GLN A 250 37.91 -13.46 8.79
CA GLN A 250 37.87 -12.10 9.31
C GLN A 250 38.61 -11.17 8.34
N ALA A 251 37.90 -10.23 7.73
CA ALA A 251 38.48 -9.30 6.76
C ALA A 251 37.80 -7.93 6.82
N PRO A 252 38.57 -6.82 6.73
CA PRO A 252 37.98 -5.48 6.72
C PRO A 252 37.03 -5.33 5.52
N LEU A 253 36.05 -4.45 5.67
CA LEU A 253 35.16 -4.10 4.58
C LEU A 253 35.98 -3.44 3.45
N PRO A 254 35.74 -3.77 2.17
CA PRO A 254 36.36 -3.07 1.06
C PRO A 254 36.12 -1.55 1.12
N ALA A 255 37.03 -0.76 0.55
CA ALA A 255 36.84 0.68 0.48
C ALA A 255 35.60 1.04 -0.36
N ASN A 256 34.89 2.10 0.02
CA ASN A 256 33.74 2.68 -0.71
C ASN A 256 32.50 1.77 -0.86
N VAL A 257 32.40 0.66 -0.14
CA VAL A 257 31.17 -0.14 -0.10
C VAL A 257 30.35 0.18 1.15
N LYS A 258 29.04 -0.06 1.07
CA LYS A 258 28.03 0.23 2.10
C LYS A 258 27.07 -0.95 2.25
N ASP A 259 26.28 -0.99 3.32
CA ASP A 259 25.25 -2.03 3.48
C ASP A 259 24.33 -2.11 2.25
N GLY A 260 24.05 -3.35 1.82
CA GLY A 260 23.32 -3.68 0.60
C GLY A 260 24.21 -4.14 -0.56
N ILE A 261 23.70 -3.95 -1.77
CA ILE A 261 24.35 -4.33 -3.04
C ILE A 261 25.22 -3.16 -3.53
N ASN A 262 26.50 -3.44 -3.83
CA ASN A 262 27.44 -2.45 -4.36
C ASN A 262 27.93 -2.91 -5.73
N TYR A 263 27.56 -2.20 -6.78
CA TYR A 263 27.99 -2.49 -8.15
C TYR A 263 29.40 -1.93 -8.41
N ILE A 264 30.39 -2.81 -8.59
CA ILE A 264 31.82 -2.42 -8.67
C ILE A 264 32.26 -2.21 -10.11
N THR A 265 31.89 -3.15 -10.99
CA THR A 265 32.14 -3.08 -12.44
C THR A 265 30.92 -3.65 -13.18
N SER A 266 31.00 -3.78 -14.51
CA SER A 266 29.91 -4.34 -15.32
C SER A 266 29.60 -5.81 -15.02
N ASP A 267 30.50 -6.57 -14.38
CA ASP A 267 30.36 -8.01 -14.13
C ASP A 267 30.58 -8.42 -12.67
N SER A 268 30.66 -7.46 -11.74
CA SER A 268 30.90 -7.76 -10.32
C SER A 268 30.23 -6.82 -9.34
N VAL A 269 29.89 -7.40 -8.19
CA VAL A 269 29.25 -6.74 -7.04
C VAL A 269 29.96 -7.08 -5.74
N VAL A 270 29.79 -6.24 -4.72
CA VAL A 270 30.05 -6.57 -3.32
C VAL A 270 28.74 -6.50 -2.54
N LEU A 271 28.37 -7.62 -1.93
CA LEU A 271 27.21 -7.73 -1.05
C LEU A 271 27.64 -7.47 0.40
N VAL A 272 26.89 -6.66 1.13
CA VAL A 272 27.19 -6.30 2.53
C VAL A 272 25.94 -6.39 3.39
N LEU A 273 25.96 -7.25 4.41
CA LEU A 273 24.87 -7.46 5.35
C LEU A 273 25.30 -7.06 6.76
N LEU A 274 24.62 -6.09 7.38
CA LEU A 274 24.75 -5.84 8.83
C LEU A 274 24.00 -6.95 9.58
N ALA A 275 24.72 -7.84 10.25
CA ALA A 275 24.12 -8.92 11.04
C ALA A 275 25.04 -9.33 12.21
N PRO A 276 25.20 -8.43 13.22
CA PRO A 276 26.00 -8.72 14.41
C PRO A 276 25.50 -9.96 15.17
N GLY A 277 26.42 -10.75 15.71
CA GLY A 277 26.11 -11.92 16.53
C GLY A 277 25.60 -13.15 15.76
N LYS A 278 25.63 -13.14 14.42
CA LYS A 278 25.43 -14.36 13.61
C LYS A 278 26.73 -15.17 13.59
N SER A 279 26.62 -16.50 13.44
CA SER A 279 27.78 -17.40 13.46
C SER A 279 28.34 -17.69 12.07
N ARG A 280 27.47 -17.66 11.05
CA ARG A 280 27.85 -17.77 9.63
C ARG A 280 26.80 -17.13 8.73
N VAL A 281 27.25 -16.60 7.60
CA VAL A 281 26.38 -16.18 6.50
C VAL A 281 26.99 -16.66 5.18
N SER A 282 26.17 -17.31 4.36
CA SER A 282 26.50 -17.72 2.99
C SER A 282 25.56 -17.03 2.01
N VAL A 283 26.00 -16.82 0.78
CA VAL A 283 25.13 -16.33 -0.30
C VAL A 283 24.69 -17.49 -1.18
N ILE A 284 23.40 -17.62 -1.43
CA ILE A 284 22.82 -18.57 -2.38
C ILE A 284 22.08 -17.81 -3.47
N GLY A 285 22.10 -18.30 -4.70
CA GLY A 285 21.43 -17.65 -5.82
C GLY A 285 21.66 -18.37 -7.15
N ASP A 286 21.26 -17.71 -8.23
CA ASP A 286 21.33 -18.28 -9.59
C ASP A 286 22.76 -18.67 -10.01
N PHE A 287 23.77 -17.92 -9.56
CA PHE A 287 25.19 -18.16 -9.86
C PHE A 287 25.80 -19.39 -9.14
N ASN A 288 25.10 -19.99 -8.17
CA ASN A 288 25.55 -21.19 -7.46
C ASN A 288 24.46 -22.24 -7.29
N ASN A 289 23.45 -22.20 -8.17
CA ASN A 289 22.32 -23.12 -8.18
C ASN A 289 21.60 -23.21 -6.82
N TRP A 290 21.51 -22.11 -6.08
CA TRP A 290 20.77 -22.01 -4.83
C TRP A 290 21.26 -22.98 -3.73
N THR A 291 22.55 -23.32 -3.74
CA THR A 291 23.17 -24.23 -2.77
C THR A 291 24.33 -23.56 -2.02
N GLU A 292 24.54 -23.92 -0.75
CA GLU A 292 25.73 -23.45 -0.03
C GLU A 292 26.99 -24.03 -0.66
N GLN A 293 27.98 -23.15 -0.84
CA GLN A 293 29.29 -23.49 -1.36
C GLN A 293 30.33 -22.66 -0.63
N THR A 294 31.51 -23.22 -0.40
CA THR A 294 32.60 -22.55 0.34
C THR A 294 33.02 -21.23 -0.32
N ALA A 295 32.99 -21.15 -1.65
CA ALA A 295 33.30 -19.95 -2.42
C ALA A 295 32.32 -18.78 -2.19
N TYR A 296 31.14 -19.04 -1.62
CA TYR A 296 30.10 -18.05 -1.37
C TYR A 296 29.82 -17.82 0.12
N GLN A 297 30.69 -18.31 0.99
CA GLN A 297 30.65 -17.92 2.40
C GLN A 297 31.15 -16.48 2.54
N MET A 298 30.41 -15.66 3.29
CA MET A 298 30.77 -14.26 3.49
C MET A 298 31.91 -14.12 4.52
N ASN A 299 32.77 -13.13 4.30
CA ASN A 299 33.73 -12.66 5.30
C ASN A 299 32.99 -11.90 6.40
N ILE A 300 33.53 -11.87 7.62
CA ILE A 300 33.05 -11.02 8.72
C ILE A 300 34.05 -9.89 8.99
N THR A 301 33.55 -8.67 9.23
CA THR A 301 34.40 -7.54 9.59
C THR A 301 35.09 -7.72 10.94
N PRO A 302 36.25 -7.09 11.18
CA PRO A 302 36.97 -7.26 12.44
C PRO A 302 36.19 -6.92 13.71
N ASP A 303 35.22 -6.00 13.62
CA ASP A 303 34.30 -5.61 14.69
C ASP A 303 33.16 -6.63 14.93
N GLY A 304 33.06 -7.68 14.10
CA GLY A 304 32.05 -8.73 14.21
C GLY A 304 30.63 -8.29 13.81
N ARG A 305 30.46 -7.16 13.11
CA ARG A 305 29.14 -6.58 12.83
C ARG A 305 28.61 -6.84 11.42
N ARG A 306 29.47 -6.76 10.40
CA ARG A 306 29.08 -6.85 8.99
C ARG A 306 29.64 -8.09 8.33
N TRP A 307 28.82 -8.68 7.47
CA TRP A 307 29.19 -9.77 6.59
C TRP A 307 29.34 -9.23 5.17
N TRP A 308 30.37 -9.62 4.44
CA TRP A 308 30.55 -9.17 3.07
C TRP A 308 31.14 -10.23 2.14
N LEU A 309 30.76 -10.19 0.86
CA LEU A 309 31.30 -11.05 -0.19
C LEU A 309 31.35 -10.31 -1.53
N GLY A 310 32.47 -10.43 -2.23
CA GLY A 310 32.58 -10.03 -3.63
C GLY A 310 32.14 -11.18 -4.56
N ILE A 311 31.28 -10.88 -5.53
CA ILE A 311 30.83 -11.83 -6.56
C ILE A 311 31.20 -11.23 -7.91
N GLY A 312 31.91 -12.00 -8.74
CA GLY A 312 32.31 -11.59 -10.09
C GLY A 312 31.86 -12.59 -11.16
N LYS A 313 32.23 -12.33 -12.42
CA LYS A 313 31.83 -13.14 -13.58
C LYS A 313 30.32 -13.18 -13.80
N LEU A 314 29.62 -12.11 -13.42
CA LEU A 314 28.21 -11.93 -13.72
C LEU A 314 28.05 -11.46 -15.16
N THR A 315 27.03 -11.92 -15.86
CA THR A 315 26.71 -11.42 -17.20
C THR A 315 26.20 -9.98 -17.08
N PRO A 316 26.85 -8.98 -17.72
CA PRO A 316 26.38 -7.60 -17.68
C PRO A 316 24.93 -7.48 -18.16
N GLY A 317 24.11 -6.75 -17.40
CA GLY A 317 22.71 -6.48 -17.73
C GLY A 317 21.74 -7.61 -17.41
N GLN A 318 22.20 -8.78 -16.96
CA GLN A 318 21.36 -9.89 -16.50
C GLN A 318 20.92 -9.68 -15.05
N GLU A 319 19.66 -10.02 -14.76
CA GLU A 319 19.17 -10.10 -13.37
C GLU A 319 19.52 -11.45 -12.75
N TYR A 320 19.95 -11.43 -11.49
CA TYR A 320 20.22 -12.63 -10.69
C TYR A 320 19.41 -12.56 -9.39
N GLY A 321 18.67 -13.61 -9.10
CA GLY A 321 18.05 -13.82 -7.80
C GLY A 321 19.07 -14.33 -6.78
N PHE A 322 19.00 -13.83 -5.54
CA PHE A 322 19.84 -14.29 -4.44
C PHE A 322 19.18 -14.13 -3.07
N GLN A 323 19.71 -14.84 -2.08
CA GLN A 323 19.38 -14.73 -0.66
C GLN A 323 20.65 -14.90 0.19
N TYR A 324 20.61 -14.32 1.40
CA TYR A 324 21.52 -14.68 2.47
C TYR A 324 20.99 -15.90 3.21
N TYR A 325 21.83 -16.93 3.38
CA TYR A 325 21.54 -18.08 4.22
C TYR A 325 22.31 -17.96 5.54
N VAL A 326 21.58 -17.54 6.58
CA VAL A 326 22.09 -17.13 7.88
C VAL A 326 22.01 -18.31 8.84
N ASN A 327 23.13 -18.61 9.50
CA ASN A 327 23.29 -19.71 10.45
C ASN A 327 22.97 -21.12 9.87
N GLY A 328 22.70 -21.23 8.57
CA GLY A 328 22.24 -22.46 7.90
C GLY A 328 20.80 -22.84 8.22
N THR A 329 19.96 -21.89 8.64
CA THR A 329 18.53 -22.13 8.89
C THR A 329 17.63 -21.07 8.27
N LEU A 330 18.07 -19.80 8.26
CA LEU A 330 17.25 -18.67 7.83
C LEU A 330 17.69 -18.17 6.45
N LYS A 331 16.76 -18.14 5.48
CA LYS A 331 16.97 -17.51 4.17
C LYS A 331 16.25 -16.17 4.13
N ILE A 332 16.97 -15.11 3.77
CA ILE A 332 16.41 -13.76 3.66
C ILE A 332 16.92 -13.06 2.41
N ALA A 333 16.11 -12.18 1.84
CA ALA A 333 16.58 -11.20 0.85
C ALA A 333 17.42 -10.10 1.52
N ASP A 334 18.06 -9.28 0.70
CA ASP A 334 18.84 -8.13 1.17
C ASP A 334 17.90 -6.98 1.62
N PRO A 335 18.06 -6.40 2.83
CA PRO A 335 17.20 -5.30 3.30
C PRO A 335 17.27 -4.01 2.46
N TYR A 336 18.28 -3.88 1.59
CA TYR A 336 18.52 -2.73 0.72
C TYR A 336 18.36 -3.07 -0.76
N CYS A 337 17.81 -4.25 -1.11
CA CYS A 337 17.54 -4.56 -2.51
C CYS A 337 16.49 -3.61 -3.10
N GLU A 338 16.68 -3.26 -4.37
CA GLU A 338 15.81 -2.35 -5.11
C GLU A 338 14.65 -3.08 -5.81
N LYS A 339 14.68 -4.42 -5.77
CA LYS A 339 13.71 -5.33 -6.36
C LYS A 339 13.75 -6.67 -5.63
N ILE A 340 12.58 -7.22 -5.35
CA ILE A 340 12.41 -8.58 -4.83
C ILE A 340 11.56 -9.44 -5.76
N LEU A 341 11.65 -10.75 -5.58
CA LEU A 341 10.71 -11.73 -6.11
C LEU A 341 9.90 -12.31 -4.94
N ASP A 342 8.58 -12.13 -4.99
CA ASP A 342 7.62 -12.68 -4.06
C ASP A 342 6.93 -13.91 -4.69
N PRO A 343 7.17 -15.13 -4.19
CA PRO A 343 6.58 -16.33 -4.77
C PRO A 343 5.05 -16.38 -4.64
N ASN A 344 4.47 -15.65 -3.69
CA ASN A 344 3.05 -15.70 -3.37
C ASN A 344 2.27 -14.61 -4.11
N ASN A 345 2.86 -13.42 -4.25
CA ASN A 345 2.15 -12.23 -4.72
C ASN A 345 2.47 -11.82 -6.17
N ASP A 346 3.68 -12.10 -6.67
CA ASP A 346 4.09 -11.64 -8.01
C ASP A 346 3.29 -12.28 -9.15
N GLN A 347 2.74 -13.49 -8.91
CA GLN A 347 1.94 -14.22 -9.91
C GLN A 347 0.63 -13.50 -10.30
N TYR A 348 0.17 -12.55 -9.48
CA TYR A 348 -1.04 -11.76 -9.74
C TYR A 348 -0.75 -10.46 -10.51
N ILE A 349 0.51 -10.14 -10.79
CA ILE A 349 0.90 -8.93 -11.51
C ILE A 349 0.68 -9.14 -13.01
N SER A 350 -0.14 -8.27 -13.61
CA SER A 350 -0.41 -8.29 -15.04
C SER A 350 0.84 -7.98 -15.87
N SER A 351 1.04 -8.72 -16.96
CA SER A 351 2.11 -8.45 -17.93
C SER A 351 2.00 -7.08 -18.61
N ALA A 352 0.82 -6.46 -18.60
CA ALA A 352 0.62 -5.09 -19.05
C ALA A 352 1.25 -4.05 -18.11
N THR A 353 1.32 -4.35 -16.81
CA THR A 353 1.90 -3.47 -15.78
C THR A 353 3.40 -3.73 -15.63
N TYR A 354 3.79 -5.01 -15.56
CA TYR A 354 5.19 -5.42 -15.45
C TYR A 354 5.50 -6.49 -16.51
N PRO A 355 6.03 -6.09 -17.69
CA PRO A 355 6.32 -7.05 -18.75
C PRO A 355 7.56 -7.89 -18.41
N ASN A 356 7.48 -9.20 -18.67
CA ASN A 356 8.58 -10.15 -18.51
C ASN A 356 9.26 -10.10 -17.12
N PRO A 357 8.49 -10.26 -16.02
CA PRO A 357 9.10 -10.28 -14.69
C PRO A 357 10.06 -11.46 -14.56
N THR A 358 11.14 -11.26 -13.80
CA THR A 358 12.09 -12.32 -13.48
C THR A 358 11.38 -13.42 -12.71
N THR A 359 11.54 -14.66 -13.15
CA THR A 359 10.82 -15.80 -12.58
C THR A 359 11.40 -16.18 -11.22
N TYR A 360 10.52 -16.39 -10.25
CA TYR A 360 10.92 -16.95 -8.96
C TYR A 360 11.54 -18.36 -9.13
N PRO A 361 12.64 -18.70 -8.43
CA PRO A 361 13.34 -19.98 -8.55
C PRO A 361 12.60 -21.13 -7.81
N THR A 362 11.38 -21.43 -8.26
CA THR A 362 10.49 -22.45 -7.67
C THR A 362 11.19 -23.81 -7.55
N GLY A 363 11.05 -24.44 -6.39
CA GLY A 363 11.68 -25.73 -6.08
C GLY A 363 13.16 -25.67 -5.70
N LYS A 364 13.82 -24.51 -5.85
CA LYS A 364 15.21 -24.31 -5.42
C LYS A 364 15.32 -23.53 -4.11
N THR A 365 14.37 -22.63 -3.83
CA THR A 365 14.35 -21.88 -2.57
C THR A 365 12.94 -21.51 -2.08
N SER A 366 12.87 -20.92 -0.90
CA SER A 366 11.65 -20.42 -0.24
C SER A 366 11.86 -19.00 0.30
N GLY A 367 10.77 -18.29 0.57
CA GLY A 367 10.78 -16.92 1.08
C GLY A 367 11.07 -15.87 0.02
N ILE A 368 11.19 -14.61 0.43
CA ILE A 368 11.46 -13.49 -0.48
C ILE A 368 12.90 -13.58 -1.02
N VAL A 369 13.06 -13.34 -2.32
CA VAL A 369 14.34 -13.35 -3.02
C VAL A 369 14.73 -11.92 -3.41
N GLY A 370 15.96 -11.50 -3.12
CA GLY A 370 16.49 -10.23 -3.61
C GLY A 370 16.99 -10.35 -5.05
N VAL A 371 16.91 -9.27 -5.82
CA VAL A 371 17.43 -9.23 -7.20
C VAL A 371 18.60 -8.25 -7.31
N LEU A 372 19.66 -8.67 -8.00
CA LEU A 372 20.78 -7.80 -8.39
C LEU A 372 20.93 -7.75 -9.91
N ARG A 373 21.41 -6.62 -10.43
CA ARG A 373 21.64 -6.42 -11.87
C ARG A 373 22.83 -5.49 -12.13
N THR A 374 23.94 -6.02 -12.64
CA THR A 374 25.08 -5.18 -13.05
C THR A 374 24.82 -4.50 -14.39
N ALA A 375 25.55 -3.42 -14.69
CA ALA A 375 25.47 -2.69 -15.96
C ALA A 375 24.04 -2.26 -16.34
N GLU A 376 23.20 -1.89 -15.35
CA GLU A 376 21.89 -1.28 -15.61
C GLU A 376 22.08 0.03 -16.39
N THR A 377 21.29 0.23 -17.45
CA THR A 377 21.31 1.48 -18.21
C THR A 377 20.67 2.59 -17.38
N PRO A 378 21.39 3.68 -17.05
CA PRO A 378 20.81 4.78 -16.28
C PRO A 378 19.62 5.42 -17.01
N TYR A 379 18.60 5.81 -16.26
CA TYR A 379 17.48 6.58 -16.80
C TYR A 379 17.94 7.99 -17.20
N THR A 380 17.60 8.41 -18.42
CA THR A 380 17.93 9.77 -18.92
C THR A 380 16.79 10.72 -18.59
N TRP A 381 17.00 11.55 -17.57
CA TRP A 381 16.07 12.61 -17.18
C TRP A 381 16.03 13.74 -18.19
N THR A 382 14.85 14.31 -18.43
CA THR A 382 14.66 15.36 -19.45
C THR A 382 14.06 16.66 -18.89
N ALA A 383 13.54 16.66 -17.66
CA ALA A 383 13.08 17.87 -16.95
C ALA A 383 14.24 18.72 -16.37
N ASN A 384 15.12 19.24 -17.23
CA ASN A 384 16.34 19.93 -16.80
C ASN A 384 16.13 21.29 -16.10
N ASN A 385 15.00 21.95 -16.34
CA ASN A 385 14.68 23.29 -15.81
C ASN A 385 13.60 23.26 -14.72
N TYR A 386 13.36 22.10 -14.12
CA TYR A 386 12.36 21.97 -13.08
C TYR A 386 12.73 22.80 -11.86
N VAL A 387 11.77 23.59 -11.39
CA VAL A 387 11.86 24.33 -10.13
C VAL A 387 10.76 23.80 -9.22
N ARG A 388 11.18 23.25 -8.09
CA ARG A 388 10.26 22.77 -7.07
C ARG A 388 9.33 23.90 -6.60
N PRO A 389 8.00 23.70 -6.56
CA PRO A 389 7.07 24.69 -6.04
C PRO A 389 7.42 25.16 -4.62
N ASP A 390 7.16 26.42 -4.31
CA ASP A 390 7.30 26.91 -2.94
C ASP A 390 6.31 26.16 -2.04
N LYS A 391 6.82 25.54 -0.95
CA LYS A 391 6.02 24.77 0.00
C LYS A 391 4.82 25.54 0.58
N LYS A 392 4.89 26.86 0.65
CA LYS A 392 3.80 27.72 1.14
C LYS A 392 2.59 27.76 0.21
N ASN A 393 2.81 27.46 -1.08
CA ASN A 393 1.81 27.55 -2.14
C ASN A 393 1.34 26.18 -2.63
N LEU A 394 1.68 25.09 -1.93
CA LEU A 394 1.31 23.76 -2.35
C LEU A 394 -0.21 23.57 -2.40
N VAL A 395 -0.65 22.91 -3.47
CA VAL A 395 -1.96 22.29 -3.62
C VAL A 395 -1.64 20.84 -3.96
N ILE A 396 -1.59 20.03 -2.91
CA ILE A 396 -1.20 18.62 -2.92
C ILE A 396 -2.42 17.79 -3.32
N TYR A 397 -2.21 16.83 -4.20
CA TYR A 397 -3.22 15.82 -4.54
C TYR A 397 -2.75 14.47 -4.01
N GLU A 398 -3.31 14.04 -2.88
CA GLU A 398 -3.07 12.72 -2.29
C GLU A 398 -3.79 11.66 -3.14
N LEU A 399 -3.04 10.69 -3.66
CA LEU A 399 -3.60 9.64 -4.50
C LEU A 399 -3.01 8.26 -4.21
N HIS A 400 -3.88 7.27 -4.30
CA HIS A 400 -3.56 5.85 -4.28
C HIS A 400 -3.62 5.31 -5.71
N VAL A 401 -2.50 4.84 -6.26
CA VAL A 401 -2.41 4.40 -7.66
C VAL A 401 -3.48 3.36 -8.01
N ARG A 402 -3.72 2.39 -7.12
CA ARG A 402 -4.72 1.33 -7.27
C ARG A 402 -6.14 1.86 -7.45
N ASP A 403 -6.54 2.82 -6.61
CA ASP A 403 -7.93 3.29 -6.55
C ASP A 403 -8.16 4.51 -7.47
N PHE A 404 -7.10 5.22 -7.84
CA PHE A 404 -7.18 6.31 -8.81
C PHE A 404 -7.34 5.79 -10.24
N ILE A 405 -6.80 4.61 -10.58
CA ILE A 405 -6.73 4.10 -11.95
C ILE A 405 -7.06 2.62 -12.00
N ALA A 406 -8.05 2.25 -12.82
CA ALA A 406 -8.47 0.86 -12.98
C ALA A 406 -7.34 -0.08 -13.46
N ALA A 407 -6.41 0.41 -14.27
CA ALA A 407 -5.24 -0.33 -14.74
C ALA A 407 -4.09 -0.42 -13.70
N GLN A 408 -4.16 0.36 -12.62
CA GLN A 408 -3.25 0.31 -11.47
C GLN A 408 -1.75 0.40 -11.84
N ASN A 409 -1.38 1.31 -12.75
CA ASN A 409 0.02 1.43 -13.17
C ASN A 409 0.47 2.86 -13.46
N TYR A 410 1.79 3.07 -13.35
CA TYR A 410 2.41 4.40 -13.54
C TYR A 410 2.28 4.95 -14.97
N GLN A 411 2.20 4.07 -15.98
CA GLN A 411 2.00 4.53 -17.36
C GLN A 411 0.66 5.25 -17.49
N THR A 412 -0.41 4.62 -17.05
CA THR A 412 -1.75 5.21 -17.12
C THR A 412 -1.85 6.42 -16.18
N LEU A 413 -1.16 6.41 -15.04
CA LEU A 413 -1.07 7.60 -14.16
C LEU A 413 -0.44 8.79 -14.86
N THR A 414 0.62 8.56 -15.63
CA THR A 414 1.26 9.61 -16.45
C THR A 414 0.27 10.23 -17.45
N ASP A 415 -0.62 9.42 -18.04
CA ASP A 415 -1.61 9.90 -19.01
C ASP A 415 -2.67 10.83 -18.37
N THR A 416 -2.85 10.76 -17.05
CA THR A 416 -3.79 11.63 -16.32
C THR A 416 -3.20 13.02 -15.98
N LEU A 417 -1.92 13.28 -16.19
CA LEU A 417 -1.26 14.51 -15.73
C LEU A 417 -1.90 15.80 -16.27
N ASN A 418 -2.49 15.76 -17.47
CA ASN A 418 -3.22 16.91 -18.01
C ASN A 418 -4.46 17.26 -17.18
N TYR A 419 -5.15 16.25 -16.61
CA TYR A 419 -6.29 16.46 -15.72
C TYR A 419 -5.88 17.19 -14.44
N LEU A 420 -4.79 16.73 -13.81
CA LEU A 420 -4.27 17.31 -12.57
C LEU A 420 -3.68 18.71 -12.80
N GLN A 421 -2.98 18.91 -13.90
CA GLN A 421 -2.45 20.24 -14.27
C GLN A 421 -3.59 21.23 -14.53
N ASN A 422 -4.65 20.84 -15.25
CA ASN A 422 -5.81 21.68 -15.50
C ASN A 422 -6.58 22.03 -14.22
N LEU A 423 -6.59 21.12 -13.24
CA LEU A 423 -7.14 21.34 -11.90
C LEU A 423 -6.31 22.34 -11.07
N GLY A 424 -5.07 22.63 -11.49
CA GLY A 424 -4.15 23.52 -10.79
C GLY A 424 -3.36 22.86 -9.66
N ILE A 425 -3.23 21.53 -9.69
CA ILE A 425 -2.37 20.78 -8.78
C ILE A 425 -0.91 21.06 -9.10
N ASN A 426 -0.10 21.32 -8.07
CA ASN A 426 1.34 21.55 -8.20
C ASN A 426 2.19 20.55 -7.40
N ALA A 427 1.57 19.66 -6.63
CA ALA A 427 2.24 18.52 -6.03
C ALA A 427 1.31 17.30 -6.00
N ILE A 428 1.87 16.13 -6.27
CA ILE A 428 1.20 14.84 -6.14
C ILE A 428 1.84 14.12 -4.96
N GLU A 429 1.03 13.72 -3.98
CA GLU A 429 1.46 12.82 -2.91
C GLU A 429 1.01 11.40 -3.26
N LEU A 430 1.99 10.55 -3.55
CA LEU A 430 1.74 9.13 -3.72
C LEU A 430 1.68 8.49 -2.34
N MET A 431 0.53 7.87 -2.03
CA MET A 431 0.42 6.88 -0.95
C MET A 431 1.49 5.77 -1.13
N PRO A 432 1.81 4.96 -0.10
CA PRO A 432 3.01 4.13 -0.09
C PRO A 432 3.18 3.26 -1.34
N ILE A 433 4.37 3.37 -1.94
CA ILE A 433 4.77 2.65 -3.17
C ILE A 433 5.95 1.70 -2.93
N ASN A 434 6.43 1.61 -1.69
CA ASN A 434 7.41 0.59 -1.32
C ASN A 434 6.77 -0.80 -1.37
N GLU A 435 7.59 -1.82 -1.58
CA GLU A 435 7.11 -3.21 -1.42
C GLU A 435 6.54 -3.43 -0.01
N PHE A 436 5.42 -4.13 0.04
CA PHE A 436 4.66 -4.39 1.26
C PHE A 436 4.07 -5.80 1.25
N GLU A 437 3.62 -6.29 2.41
CA GLU A 437 3.08 -7.64 2.48
C GLU A 437 1.70 -7.76 1.81
N GLY A 438 1.62 -8.63 0.81
CA GLY A 438 0.40 -8.81 0.00
C GLY A 438 0.29 -7.77 -1.11
N ASN A 439 -0.83 -7.77 -1.84
CA ASN A 439 -1.06 -6.83 -2.95
C ASN A 439 -2.20 -5.81 -2.65
N ASN A 440 -2.72 -5.79 -1.43
CA ASN A 440 -3.96 -5.05 -1.10
C ASN A 440 -4.02 -4.60 0.37
N SER A 441 -3.33 -3.50 0.69
CA SER A 441 -3.24 -2.97 2.06
C SER A 441 -3.06 -1.43 2.13
N TRP A 442 -3.18 -0.74 0.99
CA TRP A 442 -2.70 0.65 0.80
C TRP A 442 -1.19 0.85 0.95
N GLY A 443 -0.42 -0.19 1.27
CA GLY A 443 1.04 -0.15 1.40
C GLY A 443 1.57 0.29 2.76
N TYR A 444 0.70 0.52 3.76
CA TYR A 444 1.09 0.83 5.15
C TYR A 444 1.57 -0.38 5.97
N ASN A 445 2.01 -1.44 5.30
CA ASN A 445 2.63 -2.62 5.92
C ASN A 445 3.94 -2.96 5.17
N PRO A 446 4.90 -2.02 5.10
CA PRO A 446 6.12 -2.17 4.31
C PRO A 446 7.05 -3.26 4.86
N ASP A 447 7.76 -3.94 3.96
CA ASP A 447 8.80 -4.91 4.30
C ASP A 447 10.16 -4.61 3.64
N PHE A 448 10.18 -4.03 2.43
CA PHE A 448 11.40 -3.59 1.72
C PHE A 448 11.35 -2.12 1.28
N PHE A 449 11.93 -1.25 2.11
CA PHE A 449 11.94 0.22 1.93
C PHE A 449 12.69 0.75 0.69
N PHE A 450 13.50 -0.07 0.02
CA PHE A 450 14.25 0.30 -1.19
C PHE A 450 13.65 -0.30 -2.45
N ALA A 451 12.78 -1.30 -2.30
CA ALA A 451 12.07 -1.92 -3.40
C ALA A 451 10.81 -1.11 -3.72
N LEU A 452 10.57 -0.94 -5.01
CA LEU A 452 9.32 -0.44 -5.55
C LEU A 452 8.34 -1.61 -5.68
N ASP A 453 7.11 -1.45 -5.19
CA ASP A 453 6.07 -2.46 -5.39
C ASP A 453 5.81 -2.62 -6.90
N LYS A 454 5.95 -3.87 -7.35
CA LYS A 454 5.88 -4.23 -8.76
C LYS A 454 4.45 -4.21 -9.31
N ALA A 455 3.43 -4.21 -8.44
CA ALA A 455 2.01 -4.12 -8.80
C ALA A 455 1.68 -2.82 -9.54
N TYR A 456 2.48 -1.75 -9.37
CA TYR A 456 2.30 -0.47 -10.08
C TYR A 456 3.21 -0.29 -11.30
N GLY A 457 4.24 -1.12 -11.45
CA GLY A 457 5.09 -1.19 -12.64
C GLY A 457 6.59 -1.19 -12.34
N THR A 458 7.38 -0.88 -13.37
CA THR A 458 8.85 -0.93 -13.28
C THR A 458 9.46 0.36 -12.72
N LYS A 459 10.69 0.26 -12.18
CA LYS A 459 11.55 1.40 -11.81
C LYS A 459 11.62 2.48 -12.89
N ALA A 460 11.76 2.08 -14.16
CA ALA A 460 11.79 3.01 -15.29
C ALA A 460 10.46 3.77 -15.48
N LYS A 461 9.32 3.13 -15.23
CA LYS A 461 8.00 3.76 -15.35
C LYS A 461 7.71 4.75 -14.24
N LEU A 462 8.13 4.49 -13.00
CA LEU A 462 8.05 5.48 -11.94
C LEU A 462 8.94 6.71 -12.24
N LYS A 463 10.19 6.49 -12.69
CA LYS A 463 11.07 7.60 -13.09
C LYS A 463 10.48 8.43 -14.23
N GLN A 464 9.87 7.76 -15.22
CA GLN A 464 9.14 8.44 -16.29
C GLN A 464 8.00 9.30 -15.77
N PHE A 465 7.19 8.77 -14.85
CA PHE A 465 6.11 9.55 -14.21
C PHE A 465 6.65 10.79 -13.51
N VAL A 466 7.71 10.66 -12.70
CA VAL A 466 8.33 11.80 -12.00
C VAL A 466 8.88 12.83 -13.00
N ASP A 467 9.58 12.40 -14.05
CA ASP A 467 10.13 13.30 -15.08
C ASP A 467 9.00 14.07 -15.81
N GLU A 468 7.87 13.41 -16.10
CA GLU A 468 6.71 14.04 -16.72
C GLU A 468 5.95 15.01 -15.79
N CYS A 469 5.92 14.74 -14.48
CA CYS A 469 5.46 15.68 -13.46
C CYS A 469 6.35 16.92 -13.42
N HIS A 470 7.66 16.73 -13.37
CA HIS A 470 8.66 17.81 -13.32
C HIS A 470 8.61 18.70 -14.55
N LYS A 471 8.41 18.16 -15.77
CA LYS A 471 8.17 18.94 -16.99
C LYS A 471 6.97 19.88 -16.90
N ARG A 472 5.99 19.53 -16.06
CA ARG A 472 4.75 20.29 -15.85
C ARG A 472 4.81 21.20 -14.61
N GLY A 473 5.94 21.25 -13.92
CA GLY A 473 6.10 22.01 -12.67
C GLY A 473 5.35 21.39 -11.48
N ILE A 474 5.07 20.08 -11.54
CA ILE A 474 4.39 19.33 -10.49
C ILE A 474 5.43 18.55 -9.70
N ALA A 475 5.48 18.76 -8.39
CA ALA A 475 6.32 17.98 -7.49
C ALA A 475 5.72 16.59 -7.23
N VAL A 476 6.57 15.61 -6.94
CA VAL A 476 6.16 14.27 -6.48
C VAL A 476 6.64 14.05 -5.05
N ILE A 477 5.69 13.91 -4.14
CA ILE A 477 5.91 13.58 -2.73
C ILE A 477 5.63 12.09 -2.56
N MET A 478 6.49 11.39 -1.83
CA MET A 478 6.32 9.98 -1.52
C MET A 478 5.95 9.80 -0.06
N ASP A 479 4.95 8.98 0.21
CA ASP A 479 4.64 8.59 1.57
C ASP A 479 5.66 7.58 2.13
N ALA A 480 6.14 7.81 3.34
CA ALA A 480 7.26 7.12 3.98
C ALA A 480 6.85 6.54 5.34
N VAL A 481 6.70 5.23 5.38
CA VAL A 481 6.14 4.48 6.52
C VAL A 481 7.26 3.91 7.39
N PHE A 482 7.91 4.77 8.18
CA PHE A 482 9.01 4.37 9.06
C PHE A 482 8.64 4.24 10.54
N ASN A 483 7.35 4.28 10.87
CA ASN A 483 6.89 4.00 12.24
C ASN A 483 6.92 2.49 12.57
N HIS A 484 6.96 1.60 11.57
CA HIS A 484 7.11 0.17 11.78
C HIS A 484 7.68 -0.56 10.55
N ALA A 485 8.05 -1.83 10.72
CA ALA A 485 8.29 -2.79 9.64
C ALA A 485 7.46 -4.08 9.83
N THR A 486 7.02 -4.71 8.74
CA THR A 486 6.24 -5.96 8.78
C THR A 486 7.14 -7.20 8.90
N GLY A 487 6.56 -8.37 9.17
CA GLY A 487 7.27 -9.59 9.56
C GLY A 487 8.19 -10.17 8.48
N LEU A 488 7.88 -9.98 7.20
CA LEU A 488 8.71 -10.37 6.06
C LEU A 488 9.92 -9.45 5.89
N SER A 489 10.00 -8.32 6.59
CA SER A 489 11.19 -7.46 6.55
C SER A 489 12.42 -8.22 7.06
N PRO A 490 13.54 -8.25 6.31
CA PRO A 490 14.78 -8.88 6.77
C PRO A 490 15.28 -8.31 8.11
N LEU A 491 14.95 -7.06 8.42
CA LEU A 491 15.30 -6.39 9.68
C LEU A 491 14.63 -7.04 10.89
N ALA A 492 13.39 -7.53 10.73
CA ALA A 492 12.66 -8.28 11.74
C ALA A 492 13.12 -9.75 11.77
N GLN A 493 13.15 -10.42 10.61
CA GLN A 493 13.47 -11.85 10.50
C GLN A 493 14.86 -12.20 11.06
N LEU A 494 15.85 -11.35 10.85
CA LEU A 494 17.22 -11.57 11.36
C LEU A 494 17.24 -11.76 12.87
N TYR A 495 16.39 -11.06 13.62
CA TYR A 495 16.39 -11.06 15.09
C TYR A 495 14.97 -11.22 15.61
N TRP A 496 14.39 -12.40 15.34
CA TRP A 496 13.05 -12.75 15.78
C TRP A 496 13.07 -13.59 17.07
N ASP A 497 12.31 -13.17 18.06
CA ASP A 497 11.97 -13.97 19.23
C ASP A 497 10.69 -14.76 18.93
N ALA A 498 10.86 -15.94 18.36
CA ALA A 498 9.75 -16.81 17.99
C ALA A 498 8.89 -17.25 19.18
N ALA A 499 9.43 -17.25 20.41
CA ALA A 499 8.67 -17.66 21.59
C ALA A 499 7.62 -16.62 21.99
N ASN A 500 7.91 -15.34 21.76
CA ASN A 500 7.01 -14.21 22.09
C ASN A 500 6.44 -13.50 20.86
N ASN A 501 6.75 -13.99 19.65
CA ASN A 501 6.31 -13.43 18.37
C ASN A 501 6.57 -11.92 18.22
N ARG A 502 7.83 -11.50 18.45
CA ARG A 502 8.26 -10.10 18.42
C ARG A 502 9.75 -9.97 18.08
N PRO A 503 10.26 -8.75 17.80
CA PRO A 503 11.70 -8.51 17.70
C PRO A 503 12.43 -8.90 18.99
N ALA A 504 13.56 -9.58 18.84
CA ALA A 504 14.40 -9.97 19.97
C ALA A 504 15.12 -8.76 20.59
N ALA A 505 15.49 -8.85 21.87
CA ALA A 505 16.17 -7.77 22.59
C ALA A 505 17.52 -7.32 21.99
N ASN A 506 18.13 -8.16 21.15
CA ASN A 506 19.35 -7.84 20.42
C ASN A 506 19.11 -7.35 18.99
N ASN A 507 17.87 -7.03 18.59
CA ASN A 507 17.56 -6.47 17.29
C ASN A 507 18.24 -5.08 17.15
N PRO A 508 19.09 -4.85 16.12
CA PRO A 508 19.77 -3.58 15.96
C PRO A 508 18.88 -2.40 15.55
N TRP A 509 17.67 -2.64 15.03
CA TRP A 509 16.82 -1.60 14.43
C TRP A 509 15.49 -1.40 15.15
N LEU A 510 14.90 -2.49 15.64
CA LEU A 510 13.51 -2.51 16.11
C LEU A 510 13.44 -2.60 17.64
N ASN A 511 12.41 -1.99 18.21
CA ASN A 511 12.10 -2.15 19.62
C ASN A 511 11.46 -3.52 19.90
N VAL A 512 11.69 -4.05 21.10
CA VAL A 512 11.05 -5.31 21.55
C VAL A 512 9.53 -5.11 21.70
N THR A 513 9.15 -3.95 22.21
CA THR A 513 7.77 -3.50 22.39
C THR A 513 7.70 -2.05 21.93
N ALA A 514 6.63 -1.68 21.24
CA ALA A 514 6.43 -0.31 20.79
C ALA A 514 6.41 0.69 21.94
N THR A 515 6.90 1.90 21.67
CA THR A 515 6.99 3.00 22.65
C THR A 515 5.79 3.94 22.62
N HIS A 516 4.82 3.70 21.74
CA HIS A 516 3.65 4.55 21.53
C HIS A 516 2.35 3.72 21.40
N PRO A 517 1.16 4.31 21.64
CA PRO A 517 -0.10 3.57 21.73
C PRO A 517 -0.68 3.06 20.40
N PHE A 518 -0.17 3.54 19.26
CA PHE A 518 -0.68 3.20 17.92
C PHE A 518 0.35 2.40 17.10
N SER A 519 0.77 1.24 17.62
CA SER A 519 1.65 0.33 16.89
C SER A 519 0.87 -0.83 16.29
N VAL A 520 1.02 -1.04 14.99
CA VAL A 520 0.35 -2.12 14.24
C VAL A 520 1.28 -3.28 13.91
N PHE A 521 2.59 -3.03 13.77
CA PHE A 521 3.62 -4.03 13.47
C PHE A 521 4.86 -3.83 14.36
N ASN A 522 6.07 -3.98 13.82
CA ASN A 522 7.31 -3.91 14.60
C ASN A 522 7.88 -2.50 14.61
N ASP A 523 7.78 -1.83 15.75
CA ASP A 523 8.22 -0.44 15.98
C ASP A 523 9.73 -0.22 15.79
N PHE A 524 10.10 0.87 15.12
CA PHE A 524 11.49 1.24 14.89
C PHE A 524 12.10 1.96 16.10
N ASN A 525 13.31 1.55 16.49
CA ASN A 525 14.13 2.31 17.42
C ASN A 525 14.86 3.44 16.68
N HIS A 526 14.27 4.63 16.62
CA HIS A 526 14.83 5.80 15.95
C HIS A 526 16.06 6.41 16.64
N GLU A 527 16.39 5.99 17.87
CA GLU A 527 17.64 6.34 18.53
C GLU A 527 18.79 5.37 18.17
N SER A 528 18.50 4.21 17.61
CA SER A 528 19.53 3.27 17.15
C SER A 528 20.29 3.81 15.94
N ASP A 529 21.63 3.73 15.98
CA ASP A 529 22.49 4.10 14.85
C ASP A 529 22.19 3.29 13.59
N SER A 530 21.75 2.03 13.74
CA SER A 530 21.40 1.17 12.60
C SER A 530 20.14 1.68 11.90
N THR A 531 19.12 2.09 12.66
CA THR A 531 17.88 2.70 12.14
C THR A 531 18.15 4.05 11.52
N LYS A 532 18.90 4.91 12.21
CA LYS A 532 19.33 6.21 11.69
C LYS A 532 20.08 6.08 10.35
N TYR A 533 20.98 5.10 10.26
CA TYR A 533 21.70 4.81 9.02
C TYR A 533 20.76 4.30 7.92
N HIS A 534 19.87 3.35 8.21
CA HIS A 534 18.92 2.80 7.25
C HIS A 534 17.97 3.88 6.69
N VAL A 535 17.37 4.71 7.54
CA VAL A 535 16.52 5.84 7.13
C VAL A 535 17.31 6.86 6.30
N SER A 536 18.55 7.17 6.68
CA SER A 536 19.39 8.10 5.89
C SER A 536 19.74 7.56 4.49
N ARG A 537 19.87 6.23 4.35
CA ARG A 537 20.08 5.57 3.06
C ARG A 537 18.80 5.63 2.23
N PHE A 538 17.63 5.43 2.83
CA PHE A 538 16.33 5.54 2.19
C PHE A 538 16.11 6.96 1.64
N ILE A 539 16.27 7.98 2.48
CA ILE A 539 16.15 9.40 2.11
C ILE A 539 17.04 9.69 0.89
N ARG A 540 18.32 9.31 0.95
CA ARG A 540 19.24 9.54 -0.15
C ARG A 540 18.79 8.81 -1.42
N TYR A 541 18.43 7.54 -1.31
CA TYR A 541 18.05 6.72 -2.45
C TYR A 541 16.87 7.32 -3.22
N TRP A 542 15.74 7.59 -2.55
CA TRP A 542 14.54 8.10 -3.23
C TRP A 542 14.70 9.53 -3.77
N LEU A 543 15.44 10.41 -3.05
CA LEU A 543 15.72 11.77 -3.52
C LEU A 543 16.70 11.82 -4.70
N THR A 544 17.64 10.88 -4.83
CA THR A 544 18.63 10.90 -5.92
C THR A 544 18.27 9.98 -7.08
N GLU A 545 17.83 8.76 -6.80
CA GLU A 545 17.58 7.73 -7.82
C GLU A 545 16.27 7.99 -8.57
N TYR A 546 15.23 8.40 -7.84
CA TYR A 546 13.89 8.67 -8.37
C TYR A 546 13.55 10.16 -8.43
N LYS A 547 14.42 11.04 -7.92
CA LYS A 547 14.19 12.49 -7.86
C LYS A 547 12.87 12.89 -7.19
N ILE A 548 12.44 12.12 -6.18
CA ILE A 548 11.31 12.49 -5.33
C ILE A 548 11.59 13.86 -4.69
N ASP A 549 10.56 14.70 -4.57
CA ASP A 549 10.67 16.09 -4.11
C ASP A 549 10.63 16.25 -2.59
N GLY A 550 10.24 15.19 -1.89
CA GLY A 550 10.13 15.16 -0.45
C GLY A 550 9.25 14.01 0.00
N PHE A 551 9.04 13.93 1.30
CA PHE A 551 8.29 12.84 1.91
C PHE A 551 7.14 13.36 2.75
N ARG A 552 6.03 12.61 2.73
CA ARG A 552 5.08 12.60 3.86
C ARG A 552 5.49 11.46 4.77
N TRP A 553 5.66 11.73 6.06
CA TRP A 553 6.06 10.75 7.05
C TRP A 553 4.83 10.30 7.82
N ASP A 554 4.42 9.08 7.56
CA ASP A 554 3.28 8.41 8.18
C ASP A 554 3.52 8.19 9.68
N LEU A 555 2.49 8.47 10.47
CA LEU A 555 2.46 8.38 11.93
C LEU A 555 3.72 8.99 12.56
N SER A 556 4.14 10.17 12.12
CA SER A 556 5.40 10.80 12.50
C SER A 556 5.60 10.97 14.02
N LYS A 557 4.52 11.03 14.79
CA LYS A 557 4.59 11.09 16.26
C LYS A 557 5.08 9.78 16.90
N GLY A 558 4.99 8.66 16.17
CA GLY A 558 5.51 7.35 16.58
C GLY A 558 7.03 7.30 16.62
N PHE A 559 7.70 8.30 16.04
CA PHE A 559 9.16 8.40 15.99
C PHE A 559 9.69 8.92 17.33
N THR A 560 9.46 8.16 18.39
CA THR A 560 9.83 8.48 19.78
C THR A 560 10.40 7.26 20.48
N GLN A 561 11.26 7.48 21.47
CA GLN A 561 11.67 6.44 22.42
C GLN A 561 11.14 6.71 23.83
N LYS A 562 10.33 7.77 23.99
CA LYS A 562 9.61 8.08 25.22
C LYS A 562 8.37 7.20 25.29
N VAL A 563 8.45 6.15 26.11
CA VAL A 563 7.37 5.17 26.27
C VAL A 563 6.09 5.85 26.77
N SER A 564 5.00 5.62 26.06
CA SER A 564 3.64 6.06 26.40
C SER A 564 2.63 5.00 25.99
N THR A 565 1.59 4.82 26.80
CA THR A 565 0.53 3.82 26.57
C THR A 565 -0.82 4.47 26.28
N ASP A 566 -0.90 5.79 26.31
CA ASP A 566 -2.13 6.55 26.07
C ASP A 566 -1.85 7.79 25.19
N VAL A 567 -2.87 8.22 24.46
CA VAL A 567 -2.77 9.33 23.50
C VAL A 567 -2.49 10.67 24.20
N GLY A 568 -3.00 10.88 25.42
CA GLY A 568 -2.79 12.12 26.17
C GLY A 568 -1.32 12.33 26.51
N SER A 569 -0.69 11.33 27.11
CA SER A 569 0.74 11.34 27.42
C SER A 569 1.61 11.42 26.17
N TRP A 570 1.23 10.70 25.11
CA TRP A 570 1.95 10.70 23.83
C TRP A 570 1.92 12.06 23.13
N ASN A 571 0.80 12.81 23.25
CA ASN A 571 0.64 14.15 22.70
C ASN A 571 1.47 15.22 23.40
N THR A 572 1.97 14.96 24.61
CA THR A 572 2.81 15.93 25.33
C THR A 572 4.11 16.19 24.57
N TYR A 573 4.57 17.45 24.65
CA TYR A 573 5.84 17.87 24.07
C TYR A 573 6.98 16.95 24.51
N ASP A 574 7.75 16.47 23.52
CA ASP A 574 8.85 15.54 23.67
C ASP A 574 10.10 16.07 22.93
N PRO A 575 11.08 16.64 23.67
CA PRO A 575 12.30 17.17 23.06
C PRO A 575 13.14 16.07 22.38
N THR A 576 13.00 14.80 22.77
CA THR A 576 13.73 13.69 22.13
C THR A 576 13.16 13.39 20.75
N ARG A 577 11.82 13.41 20.61
CA ARG A 577 11.12 13.31 19.31
C ARG A 577 11.45 14.49 18.40
N ILE A 578 11.54 15.71 18.93
CA ILE A 578 12.02 16.88 18.18
C ILE A 578 13.43 16.63 17.61
N ASN A 579 14.36 16.10 18.41
CA ASN A 579 15.73 15.83 17.98
C ASN A 579 15.81 14.74 16.89
N ILE A 580 14.97 13.71 17.00
CA ILE A 580 14.83 12.68 15.97
C ILE A 580 14.38 13.31 14.64
N TRP A 581 13.33 14.14 14.67
CA TRP A 581 12.83 14.83 13.47
C TRP A 581 13.83 15.82 12.88
N GLN A 582 14.53 16.59 13.73
CA GLN A 582 15.57 17.51 13.28
C GLN A 582 16.65 16.75 12.50
N ARG A 583 17.09 15.58 12.97
CA ARG A 583 18.09 14.75 12.27
C ARG A 583 17.61 14.32 10.88
N TYR A 584 16.39 13.83 10.76
CA TYR A 584 15.85 13.38 9.47
C TYR A 584 15.59 14.53 8.52
N TYR A 585 15.14 15.67 9.04
CA TYR A 585 15.05 16.91 8.28
C TYR A 585 16.42 17.35 7.75
N ASP A 586 17.45 17.42 8.60
CA ASP A 586 18.80 17.80 8.19
C ASP A 586 19.38 16.83 7.16
N SER A 587 19.16 15.53 7.34
CA SER A 587 19.56 14.50 6.37
C SER A 587 18.89 14.69 5.01
N THR A 588 17.60 15.05 5.02
CA THR A 588 16.80 15.35 3.82
C THR A 588 17.34 16.59 3.12
N GLN A 589 17.53 17.69 3.86
CA GLN A 589 18.02 18.95 3.31
C GLN A 589 19.47 18.85 2.81
N ALA A 590 20.33 18.05 3.45
CA ALA A 590 21.71 17.82 3.02
C ALA A 590 21.80 17.07 1.68
N VAL A 591 20.82 16.22 1.36
CA VAL A 591 20.75 15.50 0.07
C VAL A 591 20.10 16.36 -1.01
N SER A 592 18.96 16.97 -0.70
CA SER A 592 18.19 17.78 -1.64
C SER A 592 17.64 19.02 -0.92
N PRO A 593 18.37 20.15 -0.95
CA PRO A 593 17.93 21.38 -0.31
C PRO A 593 16.53 21.80 -0.76
N GLY A 594 15.69 22.20 0.18
CA GLY A 594 14.31 22.58 -0.05
C GLY A 594 13.36 21.40 -0.28
N ALA A 595 13.81 20.14 -0.15
CA ALA A 595 12.91 18.99 -0.26
C ALA A 595 11.86 19.03 0.86
N TYR A 596 10.65 18.59 0.55
CA TYR A 596 9.54 18.65 1.50
C TYR A 596 9.71 17.60 2.60
N CYS A 597 9.34 17.99 3.82
CA CYS A 597 9.23 17.10 4.97
C CYS A 597 7.87 17.38 5.59
N ILE A 598 6.87 16.59 5.22
CA ILE A 598 5.49 16.71 5.69
C ILE A 598 5.27 15.63 6.75
N LEU A 599 4.73 15.99 7.90
CA LEU A 599 4.56 15.09 9.04
C LEU A 599 3.08 14.88 9.33
N GLU A 600 2.63 13.63 9.32
CA GLU A 600 1.40 13.25 9.99
C GLU A 600 1.67 13.22 11.50
N HIS A 601 1.58 14.36 12.17
CA HIS A 601 1.99 14.50 13.56
C HIS A 601 0.79 14.51 14.51
N LEU A 602 -0.22 15.34 14.21
CA LEU A 602 -1.47 15.49 14.97
C LEU A 602 -1.19 15.51 16.48
N GLY A 603 -0.27 16.39 16.87
CA GLY A 603 0.26 16.54 18.23
C GLY A 603 -0.28 17.79 18.92
N ASN A 604 0.31 18.13 20.07
CA ASN A 604 0.03 19.41 20.71
C ASN A 604 0.62 20.58 19.91
N ASP A 605 -0.02 21.74 20.00
CA ASP A 605 0.32 22.92 19.20
C ASP A 605 1.77 23.42 19.46
N ASP A 606 2.31 23.24 20.67
CA ASP A 606 3.67 23.63 21.05
C ASP A 606 4.74 22.85 20.28
N GLU A 607 4.61 21.53 20.21
CA GLU A 607 5.53 20.65 19.48
C GLU A 607 5.43 20.86 17.96
N GLU A 608 4.21 20.93 17.42
CA GLU A 608 4.00 21.21 15.99
C GLU A 608 4.60 22.57 15.59
N ALA A 609 4.46 23.60 16.44
CA ALA A 609 5.05 24.91 16.19
C ALA A 609 6.58 24.86 16.16
N GLU A 610 7.22 24.06 17.01
CA GLU A 610 8.68 23.88 16.96
C GLU A 610 9.14 23.17 15.68
N LEU A 611 8.48 22.09 15.28
CA LEU A 611 8.79 21.39 14.04
C LEU A 611 8.62 22.32 12.82
N ALA A 612 7.56 23.14 12.82
CA ALA A 612 7.33 24.14 11.79
C ALA A 612 8.40 25.22 11.72
N ARG A 613 8.89 25.72 12.87
CA ARG A 613 9.97 26.72 12.95
C ARG A 613 11.24 26.22 12.25
N ARG A 614 11.51 24.92 12.36
CA ARG A 614 12.66 24.22 11.76
C ARG A 614 12.50 24.00 10.25
N GLY A 615 11.29 24.19 9.72
CA GLY A 615 11.01 24.18 8.28
C GLY A 615 10.19 22.98 7.80
N MET A 616 9.80 22.08 8.70
CA MET A 616 8.91 20.95 8.42
C MET A 616 7.46 21.44 8.25
N MET A 617 6.66 20.65 7.55
CA MET A 617 5.23 20.87 7.33
C MET A 617 4.43 19.83 8.10
N LEU A 618 3.24 20.20 8.54
CA LEU A 618 2.41 19.36 9.41
C LEU A 618 1.03 19.19 8.77
N TRP A 619 0.46 18.00 8.89
CA TRP A 619 -0.94 17.77 8.59
C TRP A 619 -1.86 18.62 9.48
N GLY A 620 -2.82 19.28 8.84
CA GLY A 620 -3.81 20.12 9.51
C GLY A 620 -5.21 19.61 9.25
N LYS A 621 -5.55 18.49 9.89
CA LYS A 621 -6.88 17.86 9.82
C LYS A 621 -7.98 18.85 10.18
N MET A 622 -8.96 18.99 9.30
CA MET A 622 -10.22 19.71 9.55
C MET A 622 -11.45 18.90 9.12
N THR A 623 -11.27 17.59 8.88
CA THR A 623 -12.28 16.68 8.31
C THR A 623 -13.59 16.66 9.11
N ASP A 624 -13.51 16.60 10.44
CA ASP A 624 -14.70 16.53 11.29
C ASP A 624 -15.54 17.81 11.15
N GLN A 625 -14.87 18.96 11.17
CA GLN A 625 -15.54 20.26 11.08
C GLN A 625 -16.11 20.49 9.68
N TYR A 626 -15.35 20.18 8.62
CA TYR A 626 -15.88 20.30 7.27
C TYR A 626 -17.08 19.38 7.03
N ASN A 627 -17.07 18.15 7.57
CA ASN A 627 -18.22 17.27 7.55
C ASN A 627 -19.47 17.89 8.19
N GLN A 628 -19.35 18.47 9.39
CA GLN A 628 -20.48 19.14 10.05
C GLN A 628 -20.97 20.35 9.25
N ASN A 629 -20.04 21.14 8.70
CA ASN A 629 -20.37 22.26 7.84
C ASN A 629 -21.11 21.80 6.59
N THR A 630 -20.59 20.87 5.80
CA THR A 630 -21.23 20.45 4.54
C THR A 630 -22.57 19.76 4.77
N MET A 631 -22.71 18.97 5.85
CA MET A 631 -23.98 18.36 6.25
C MET A 631 -25.02 19.36 6.79
N GLY A 632 -24.59 20.54 7.28
CA GLY A 632 -25.47 21.59 7.78
C GLY A 632 -25.83 21.45 9.27
N TYR A 633 -24.86 21.04 10.09
CA TYR A 633 -24.99 20.91 11.53
C TYR A 633 -24.19 21.97 12.29
N THR A 634 -24.77 22.51 13.36
CA THR A 634 -24.14 23.57 14.18
C THR A 634 -23.11 23.04 15.17
N SER A 635 -23.11 21.74 15.46
CA SER A 635 -22.13 21.09 16.32
C SER A 635 -20.78 20.96 15.63
N ASN A 636 -19.68 21.23 16.35
CA ASN A 636 -18.29 21.04 15.89
C ASN A 636 -18.03 21.58 14.47
N ASN A 637 -18.48 22.81 14.17
CA ASN A 637 -18.38 23.40 12.83
C ASN A 637 -17.31 24.51 12.71
N ASP A 638 -16.62 24.82 13.81
CA ASP A 638 -15.61 25.88 13.85
C ASP A 638 -14.31 25.44 13.16
N ILE A 639 -13.99 26.11 12.06
CA ILE A 639 -12.77 25.85 11.30
C ILE A 639 -11.64 26.84 11.60
N SER A 640 -11.70 27.55 12.73
CA SER A 640 -10.72 28.57 13.12
C SER A 640 -9.27 28.06 13.09
N ARG A 641 -9.06 26.79 13.47
CA ARG A 641 -7.76 26.09 13.45
C ARG A 641 -7.20 25.78 12.05
N ALA A 642 -8.00 26.00 11.00
CA ALA A 642 -7.53 25.92 9.61
C ALA A 642 -6.55 27.05 9.27
N TYR A 643 -6.68 28.19 9.95
CA TYR A 643 -5.72 29.27 9.84
C TYR A 643 -4.64 29.11 10.91
N TRP A 644 -3.39 28.87 10.49
CA TRP A 644 -2.34 28.38 11.40
C TRP A 644 -2.07 29.31 12.59
N THR A 645 -2.21 30.63 12.46
CA THR A 645 -1.93 31.54 13.58
C THR A 645 -2.97 31.48 14.69
N ASN A 646 -4.13 30.85 14.45
CA ASN A 646 -5.15 30.63 15.48
C ASN A 646 -4.80 29.44 16.40
N ARG A 647 -3.73 28.70 16.09
CA ARG A 647 -3.19 27.65 16.96
C ARG A 647 -2.33 28.27 18.06
N SER A 648 -2.34 27.67 19.25
CA SER A 648 -1.51 28.14 20.37
C SER A 648 -0.02 28.07 19.99
N PHE A 649 0.86 28.95 20.46
CA PHE A 649 2.30 28.95 20.09
C PHE A 649 2.65 29.27 18.62
N TRP A 650 1.66 29.30 17.71
CA TRP A 650 1.85 29.61 16.28
C TRP A 650 1.77 31.10 15.96
N ASN A 651 1.28 31.93 16.89
CA ASN A 651 1.25 33.39 16.76
C ASN A 651 2.59 34.05 17.17
N ASP A 652 3.71 33.39 16.87
CA ASP A 652 5.06 33.86 17.13
C ASP A 652 5.66 34.51 15.86
N GLY A 653 6.44 35.57 16.03
CA GLY A 653 7.16 36.26 14.95
C GLY A 653 8.07 35.35 14.11
N THR A 654 8.58 34.25 14.70
CA THR A 654 9.46 33.29 13.99
C THR A 654 8.75 32.37 12.99
N LEU A 655 7.40 32.42 12.94
CA LEU A 655 6.53 31.65 12.05
C LEU A 655 5.79 32.54 11.03
N ASN A 656 6.13 33.83 10.94
CA ASN A 656 5.42 34.81 10.09
C ASN A 656 5.38 34.42 8.60
N ASP A 657 6.43 33.79 8.11
CA ASP A 657 6.61 33.37 6.73
C ASP A 657 6.54 31.84 6.58
N LYS A 658 6.04 31.14 7.60
CA LYS A 658 6.00 29.67 7.68
C LYS A 658 4.57 29.17 7.91
N PRO A 659 3.66 29.32 6.93
CA PRO A 659 2.33 28.73 6.97
C PRO A 659 2.43 27.20 6.76
N HIS A 660 3.20 26.50 7.57
CA HIS A 660 3.60 25.11 7.35
C HIS A 660 2.53 24.09 7.82
N ILE A 661 1.25 24.47 7.79
CA ILE A 661 0.14 23.56 8.03
C ILE A 661 -0.52 23.21 6.69
N VAL A 662 -0.46 21.94 6.29
CA VAL A 662 -1.17 21.40 5.13
C VAL A 662 -2.62 21.14 5.53
N ILE A 663 -3.51 22.08 5.21
CA ILE A 663 -4.94 21.96 5.55
C ILE A 663 -5.65 21.07 4.54
N TYR A 664 -6.48 20.16 5.05
CA TYR A 664 -7.36 19.33 4.24
C TYR A 664 -8.74 19.16 4.89
N ALA A 665 -9.74 18.92 4.05
CA ALA A 665 -11.08 18.52 4.45
C ALA A 665 -11.30 17.01 4.34
N GLU A 666 -10.50 16.33 3.53
CA GLU A 666 -10.51 14.89 3.33
C GLU A 666 -9.06 14.39 3.23
N SER A 667 -8.80 13.21 3.78
CA SER A 667 -7.61 12.41 3.54
C SER A 667 -8.04 10.95 3.39
N HIS A 668 -7.09 10.06 3.06
CA HIS A 668 -7.35 8.63 3.01
C HIS A 668 -7.80 8.01 4.36
N ASP A 669 -7.53 8.68 5.50
CA ASP A 669 -7.85 8.16 6.83
C ASP A 669 -9.31 8.33 7.26
N GLU A 670 -9.97 9.37 6.74
CA GLU A 670 -11.29 9.78 7.19
C GLU A 670 -12.36 9.68 6.11
N GLU A 671 -13.61 9.63 6.57
CA GLU A 671 -14.73 9.57 5.64
C GLU A 671 -14.87 10.87 4.83
N ARG A 672 -15.21 10.68 3.55
CA ARG A 672 -15.40 11.74 2.57
C ARG A 672 -16.60 12.63 2.89
N THR A 673 -16.43 13.93 2.68
CA THR A 673 -17.48 14.92 2.96
C THR A 673 -18.70 14.72 2.08
N MET A 674 -18.51 14.41 0.79
CA MET A 674 -19.62 14.11 -0.10
C MET A 674 -20.41 12.85 0.31
N TYR A 675 -19.74 11.78 0.73
CA TYR A 675 -20.44 10.59 1.21
C TYR A 675 -21.28 10.91 2.46
N LYS A 676 -20.69 11.64 3.42
CA LYS A 676 -21.39 12.09 4.63
C LYS A 676 -22.61 12.96 4.31
N ASN A 677 -22.51 13.87 3.34
CA ASN A 677 -23.64 14.69 2.91
C ASN A 677 -24.82 13.85 2.42
N VAL A 678 -24.56 12.89 1.51
CA VAL A 678 -25.62 12.06 0.92
C VAL A 678 -26.22 11.09 1.96
N ALA A 679 -25.41 10.53 2.84
CA ALA A 679 -25.88 9.57 3.83
C ALA A 679 -26.56 10.23 5.05
N PHE A 680 -26.01 11.34 5.55
CA PHE A 680 -26.31 11.89 6.87
C PHE A 680 -26.62 13.39 6.87
N GLY A 681 -26.70 14.04 5.70
CA GLY A 681 -26.98 15.47 5.60
C GLY A 681 -28.29 15.90 6.25
N ASN A 682 -28.32 17.13 6.76
CA ASN A 682 -29.48 17.77 7.34
C ASN A 682 -30.45 18.27 6.25
N SER A 683 -31.68 18.63 6.63
CA SER A 683 -32.69 19.15 5.71
C SER A 683 -33.63 20.13 6.40
N SER A 684 -34.14 21.12 5.66
CA SER A 684 -35.20 22.01 6.12
C SER A 684 -36.13 22.39 4.96
N GLY A 685 -37.43 22.22 5.15
CA GLY A 685 -38.42 22.43 4.09
C GLY A 685 -38.10 21.59 2.85
N SER A 686 -37.96 22.25 1.69
CA SER A 686 -37.60 21.61 0.42
C SER A 686 -36.08 21.49 0.18
N TYR A 687 -35.24 21.99 1.08
CA TYR A 687 -33.79 21.93 0.95
C TYR A 687 -33.25 20.70 1.69
N ASN A 688 -32.72 19.73 0.94
CA ASN A 688 -32.22 18.47 1.49
C ASN A 688 -30.77 18.23 1.05
N VAL A 689 -29.85 18.19 2.02
CA VAL A 689 -28.42 17.94 1.74
C VAL A 689 -28.17 16.52 1.23
N LYS A 690 -29.09 15.57 1.48
CA LYS A 690 -28.95 14.20 0.97
C LYS A 690 -29.17 14.09 -0.54
N ASP A 691 -29.76 15.09 -1.17
CA ASP A 691 -29.93 15.14 -2.62
C ASP A 691 -28.57 15.43 -3.27
N THR A 692 -28.13 14.59 -4.22
CA THR A 692 -26.77 14.68 -4.80
C THR A 692 -26.46 16.05 -5.39
N ALA A 693 -27.42 16.70 -6.08
CA ALA A 693 -27.21 18.03 -6.64
C ALA A 693 -27.01 19.11 -5.56
N THR A 694 -27.76 19.01 -4.45
CA THR A 694 -27.60 19.88 -3.28
C THR A 694 -26.27 19.62 -2.61
N ALA A 695 -25.92 18.36 -2.34
CA ALA A 695 -24.64 17.97 -1.77
C ALA A 695 -23.45 18.50 -2.59
N LEU A 696 -23.49 18.40 -3.92
CA LEU A 696 -22.43 18.95 -4.79
C LEU A 696 -22.31 20.47 -4.66
N GLN A 697 -23.41 21.22 -4.49
CA GLN A 697 -23.33 22.67 -4.22
C GLN A 697 -22.70 22.96 -2.86
N ARG A 698 -22.90 22.10 -1.85
CA ARG A 698 -22.24 22.18 -0.55
C ARG A 698 -20.74 21.96 -0.66
N GLU A 699 -20.34 21.00 -1.50
CA GLU A 699 -18.92 20.77 -1.83
C GLU A 699 -18.29 21.97 -2.53
N GLU A 700 -19.03 22.70 -3.37
CA GLU A 700 -18.53 23.95 -3.96
C GLU A 700 -18.28 25.04 -2.89
N ALA A 701 -19.21 25.20 -1.94
CA ALA A 701 -19.05 26.13 -0.82
C ALA A 701 -17.87 25.74 0.10
N LYS A 702 -17.69 24.43 0.33
CA LYS A 702 -16.52 23.88 1.03
C LYS A 702 -15.23 24.27 0.31
N ALA A 703 -15.15 24.05 -1.01
CA ALA A 703 -13.99 24.39 -1.82
C ALA A 703 -13.64 25.88 -1.74
N ALA A 704 -14.64 26.77 -1.81
CA ALA A 704 -14.46 28.22 -1.69
C ALA A 704 -13.84 28.62 -0.35
N ILE A 705 -14.26 28.00 0.76
CA ILE A 705 -13.68 28.28 2.08
C ILE A 705 -12.31 27.62 2.23
N LEU A 706 -12.19 26.32 1.96
CA LEU A 706 -10.96 25.54 2.10
C LEU A 706 -9.81 26.17 1.31
N LEU A 707 -10.01 26.42 0.02
CA LEU A 707 -8.96 26.90 -0.86
C LEU A 707 -8.62 28.37 -0.65
N MET A 708 -9.49 29.18 -0.05
CA MET A 708 -9.18 30.60 0.18
C MET A 708 -8.52 30.85 1.54
N VAL A 709 -8.51 29.88 2.47
CA VAL A 709 -7.68 29.97 3.67
C VAL A 709 -6.19 29.99 3.28
N PRO A 710 -5.38 30.94 3.81
CA PRO A 710 -3.95 30.98 3.53
C PRO A 710 -3.17 29.70 3.93
N GLY A 711 -2.00 29.47 3.32
CA GLY A 711 -1.15 28.29 3.51
C GLY A 711 -1.40 27.16 2.51
N PRO A 712 -0.60 26.08 2.53
CA PRO A 712 -0.72 24.94 1.64
C PRO A 712 -2.02 24.16 1.88
N LYS A 713 -2.42 23.40 0.86
CA LYS A 713 -3.67 22.64 0.82
C LYS A 713 -3.39 21.22 0.35
N MET A 714 -4.21 20.29 0.80
CA MET A 714 -4.25 18.92 0.27
C MET A 714 -5.69 18.56 -0.07
N LEU A 715 -5.84 17.87 -1.19
CA LEU A 715 -7.07 17.25 -1.66
C LEU A 715 -6.82 15.75 -1.73
N TRP A 716 -7.81 14.96 -1.35
CA TRP A 716 -7.77 13.52 -1.57
C TRP A 716 -8.44 13.17 -2.90
N GLN A 717 -7.97 12.13 -3.57
CA GLN A 717 -8.41 11.79 -4.91
C GLN A 717 -9.93 11.82 -5.11
N PHE A 718 -10.35 12.52 -6.17
CA PHE A 718 -11.75 12.73 -6.60
C PHE A 718 -12.62 13.58 -5.67
N GLU A 719 -12.05 14.25 -4.66
CA GLU A 719 -12.76 15.25 -3.85
C GLU A 719 -13.38 16.35 -4.74
N GLU A 720 -12.64 16.80 -5.77
CA GLU A 720 -13.05 17.80 -6.76
C GLU A 720 -14.21 17.35 -7.67
N LEU A 721 -14.61 16.08 -7.60
CA LEU A 721 -15.77 15.52 -8.29
C LEU A 721 -16.90 15.15 -7.32
N GLY A 722 -16.72 15.35 -6.01
CA GLY A 722 -17.64 14.92 -4.97
C GLY A 722 -17.71 13.40 -4.91
N TYR A 723 -16.58 12.72 -4.66
CA TYR A 723 -16.57 11.26 -4.64
C TYR A 723 -17.46 10.70 -3.52
N ASP A 724 -18.52 9.97 -3.92
CA ASP A 724 -19.62 9.58 -3.04
C ASP A 724 -19.59 8.12 -2.59
N LYS A 725 -18.43 7.45 -2.69
CA LYS A 725 -18.25 6.10 -2.14
C LYS A 725 -17.55 6.19 -0.80
N SER A 726 -18.10 5.48 0.18
CA SER A 726 -17.54 5.43 1.53
C SER A 726 -16.14 4.82 1.52
N ILE A 727 -15.27 5.30 2.42
CA ILE A 727 -14.00 4.66 2.70
C ILE A 727 -14.16 3.26 3.28
N PHE A 728 -15.30 2.98 3.93
CA PHE A 728 -15.61 1.67 4.50
C PHE A 728 -16.28 0.71 3.50
N MET A 729 -16.42 1.12 2.23
CA MET A 729 -17.06 0.28 1.22
C MET A 729 -16.21 -0.97 0.91
N CYS A 730 -16.85 -2.14 0.95
CA CYS A 730 -16.28 -3.41 0.54
C CYS A 730 -16.29 -3.56 -1.00
N GLU A 731 -15.53 -4.51 -1.54
CA GLU A 731 -15.40 -4.71 -3.00
C GLU A 731 -16.72 -5.09 -3.68
N ASN A 732 -17.62 -5.76 -2.97
CA ASN A 732 -18.97 -6.09 -3.45
C ASN A 732 -19.95 -4.90 -3.37
N GLY A 733 -19.49 -3.72 -2.98
CA GLY A 733 -20.28 -2.49 -2.86
C GLY A 733 -21.06 -2.34 -1.54
N THR A 734 -20.97 -3.29 -0.61
CA THR A 734 -21.65 -3.16 0.69
C THR A 734 -20.84 -2.28 1.64
N ILE A 735 -21.50 -1.79 2.69
CA ILE A 735 -20.88 -1.03 3.77
C ILE A 735 -21.09 -1.81 5.07
N PRO A 736 -20.02 -2.13 5.83
CA PRO A 736 -20.11 -2.85 7.08
C PRO A 736 -21.07 -2.20 8.09
N THR A 737 -21.76 -3.05 8.85
CA THR A 737 -22.61 -2.64 9.99
C THR A 737 -22.03 -3.18 11.29
N PRO A 738 -21.84 -2.35 12.33
CA PRO A 738 -22.14 -0.92 12.37
C PRO A 738 -21.24 -0.10 11.45
N TYR A 739 -21.79 1.00 10.93
CA TYR A 739 -21.06 1.94 10.07
C TYR A 739 -19.86 2.53 10.81
N GLY A 740 -18.74 2.70 10.10
CA GLY A 740 -17.49 3.20 10.68
C GLY A 740 -16.59 2.10 11.25
N THR A 741 -16.84 0.83 10.92
CA THR A 741 -15.91 -0.27 11.22
C THR A 741 -14.89 -0.43 10.10
N ASP A 742 -13.62 -0.64 10.48
CA ASP A 742 -12.49 -0.67 9.54
C ASP A 742 -12.38 -1.93 8.67
N ASN A 743 -13.34 -2.87 8.80
CA ASN A 743 -13.33 -4.17 8.14
C ASN A 743 -13.07 -4.13 6.62
N CYS A 744 -13.47 -3.06 5.95
CA CYS A 744 -13.30 -2.87 4.50
C CYS A 744 -12.58 -1.56 4.15
N LYS A 745 -11.93 -0.91 5.13
CA LYS A 745 -11.29 0.39 4.93
C LYS A 745 -10.26 0.32 3.80
N VAL A 746 -9.33 -0.64 3.89
CA VAL A 746 -8.23 -0.84 2.93
C VAL A 746 -8.62 -1.48 1.60
N ASN A 747 -9.86 -1.97 1.47
CA ASN A 747 -10.33 -2.63 0.24
C ASN A 747 -10.28 -1.67 -0.96
N PRO A 748 -10.08 -2.20 -2.19
CA PRO A 748 -10.16 -1.44 -3.43
C PRO A 748 -11.45 -0.64 -3.55
N LYS A 749 -11.30 0.61 -4.00
CA LYS A 749 -12.42 1.52 -4.28
C LYS A 749 -12.48 1.81 -5.78
N PRO A 750 -13.69 1.94 -6.37
CA PRO A 750 -13.83 2.11 -7.81
C PRO A 750 -13.30 3.48 -8.26
N ALA A 751 -12.55 3.52 -9.35
CA ALA A 751 -12.01 4.78 -9.85
C ALA A 751 -13.14 5.76 -10.26
N GLY A 752 -12.98 7.03 -9.89
CA GLY A 752 -13.98 8.09 -10.09
C GLY A 752 -14.13 8.61 -11.54
N TRP A 753 -13.34 8.12 -12.49
CA TRP A 753 -13.32 8.60 -13.88
C TRP A 753 -14.66 8.48 -14.62
N GLY A 754 -15.54 7.56 -14.19
CA GLY A 754 -16.88 7.40 -14.74
C GLY A 754 -17.80 8.60 -14.49
N TYR A 755 -17.50 9.49 -13.52
CA TYR A 755 -18.37 10.59 -13.13
C TYR A 755 -18.75 11.58 -14.24
N PHE A 756 -17.97 11.65 -15.32
CA PHE A 756 -18.26 12.48 -16.47
C PHE A 756 -19.38 11.94 -17.40
N ASN A 757 -19.85 10.71 -17.16
CA ASN A 757 -20.82 10.01 -18.02
C ASN A 757 -22.19 9.77 -17.35
N PHE A 758 -22.40 10.20 -16.09
CA PHE A 758 -23.66 10.00 -15.36
C PHE A 758 -24.62 11.19 -15.49
N ALA A 759 -25.88 11.01 -15.05
CA ALA A 759 -26.92 12.04 -15.06
C ALA A 759 -26.53 13.35 -14.35
N ASN A 760 -25.62 13.30 -13.37
CA ASN A 760 -25.10 14.47 -12.64
C ASN A 760 -23.72 14.95 -13.15
N ALA A 761 -23.28 14.50 -14.34
CA ALA A 761 -21.96 14.82 -14.89
C ALA A 761 -21.71 16.33 -14.97
N ASN A 762 -22.76 17.11 -15.21
CA ASN A 762 -22.69 18.55 -15.30
C ASN A 762 -22.46 19.24 -13.96
N ALA A 763 -23.14 18.81 -12.89
CA ALA A 763 -22.91 19.32 -11.54
C ALA A 763 -21.51 18.94 -11.01
N ARG A 764 -21.04 17.71 -11.26
CA ARG A 764 -19.69 17.27 -10.87
C ARG A 764 -18.60 18.01 -11.67
N ARG A 765 -18.82 18.25 -12.96
CA ARG A 765 -17.93 19.07 -13.79
C ARG A 765 -17.90 20.53 -13.33
N LYS A 766 -19.03 21.06 -12.86
CA LYS A 766 -19.09 22.39 -12.25
C LYS A 766 -18.23 22.43 -10.98
N LEU A 767 -18.33 21.43 -10.10
CA LEU A 767 -17.47 21.32 -8.91
C LEU A 767 -15.98 21.31 -9.30
N TYR A 768 -15.58 20.46 -10.26
CA TYR A 768 -14.21 20.45 -10.79
C TYR A 768 -13.76 21.83 -11.27
N ASN A 769 -14.61 22.53 -12.03
CA ASN A 769 -14.31 23.86 -12.54
C ASN A 769 -14.18 24.90 -11.41
N VAL A 770 -14.95 24.78 -10.32
CA VAL A 770 -14.82 25.62 -9.13
C VAL A 770 -13.45 25.40 -8.48
N TYR A 771 -13.06 24.15 -8.22
CA TYR A 771 -11.73 23.83 -7.69
C TYR A 771 -10.61 24.38 -8.61
N ALA A 772 -10.71 24.13 -9.92
CA ALA A 772 -9.72 24.60 -10.90
C ALA A 772 -9.62 26.14 -10.94
N ALA A 773 -10.74 26.85 -10.91
CA ALA A 773 -10.76 28.31 -10.90
C ALA A 773 -10.11 28.87 -9.63
N LEU A 774 -10.42 28.29 -8.47
CA LEU A 774 -9.88 28.72 -7.17
C LEU A 774 -8.38 28.42 -7.04
N ASN A 775 -7.92 27.25 -7.49
CA ASN A 775 -6.50 26.92 -7.55
C ASN A 775 -5.74 27.88 -8.49
N ARG A 776 -6.33 28.22 -9.64
CA ARG A 776 -5.78 29.24 -10.55
C ARG A 776 -5.65 30.61 -9.88
N LEU A 777 -6.66 31.04 -9.12
CA LEU A 777 -6.61 32.30 -8.38
C LEU A 777 -5.45 32.31 -7.38
N ARG A 778 -5.26 31.18 -6.67
CA ARG A 778 -4.12 31.01 -5.75
C ARG A 778 -2.78 31.10 -6.46
N ALA A 779 -2.64 30.44 -7.61
CA ALA A 779 -1.42 30.44 -8.40
C ALA A 779 -1.09 31.83 -8.99
N GLN A 780 -2.10 32.63 -9.35
CA GLN A 780 -1.91 33.98 -9.88
C GLN A 780 -1.52 35.00 -8.79
N PHE A 781 -1.99 34.80 -7.56
CA PHE A 781 -1.76 35.72 -6.44
C PHE A 781 -1.21 35.01 -5.18
N PRO A 782 -0.06 34.31 -5.26
CA PRO A 782 0.44 33.50 -4.16
C PRO A 782 0.67 34.32 -2.89
N GLY A 783 1.10 35.59 -3.01
CA GLY A 783 1.30 36.52 -1.90
C GLY A 783 0.04 36.83 -1.08
N VAL A 784 -1.16 36.62 -1.63
CA VAL A 784 -2.43 36.74 -0.90
C VAL A 784 -2.67 35.50 -0.04
N PHE A 785 -2.37 34.33 -0.60
CA PHE A 785 -2.72 33.03 -0.04
C PHE A 785 -1.59 32.36 0.74
N ASN A 786 -0.44 33.01 0.88
CA ASN A 786 0.61 32.63 1.82
C ASN A 786 0.86 33.70 2.91
N SER A 787 0.00 34.73 2.98
CA SER A 787 0.09 35.83 3.92
C SER A 787 -0.36 35.44 5.33
N ARG A 788 0.37 35.96 6.34
CA ARG A 788 0.06 35.88 7.78
C ARG A 788 -1.05 36.82 8.25
N THR A 789 -1.69 37.57 7.35
CA THR A 789 -2.71 38.54 7.74
C THR A 789 -4.06 38.16 7.14
N ILE A 790 -4.98 37.73 8.01
CA ILE A 790 -6.42 37.80 7.76
C ILE A 790 -6.96 39.07 8.40
N SER A 791 -7.92 39.71 7.74
CA SER A 791 -8.45 41.00 8.18
C SER A 791 -9.66 40.83 9.11
N THR A 792 -9.93 41.88 9.89
CA THR A 792 -11.14 42.03 10.72
C THR A 792 -12.39 41.73 9.89
N GLY A 793 -13.29 40.92 10.44
CA GLY A 793 -14.52 40.45 9.77
C GLY A 793 -14.47 39.01 9.26
N THR A 794 -13.32 38.34 9.35
CA THR A 794 -13.22 36.88 9.15
C THR A 794 -13.99 36.14 10.26
N ASN A 795 -14.83 35.18 9.88
CA ASN A 795 -15.63 34.35 10.78
C ASN A 795 -15.56 32.89 10.35
N PHE A 796 -15.02 32.04 11.22
CA PHE A 796 -14.91 30.60 11.03
C PHE A 796 -15.89 29.78 11.88
N GLY A 797 -16.47 30.39 12.91
CA GLY A 797 -17.04 29.68 14.07
C GLY A 797 -18.52 29.27 13.96
N ASN A 798 -19.23 29.69 12.92
CA ASN A 798 -20.63 29.29 12.69
C ASN A 798 -20.85 28.86 11.23
N LEU A 799 -22.11 28.58 10.87
CA LEU A 799 -22.47 28.12 9.53
C LEU A 799 -22.46 29.22 8.47
N PHE A 800 -22.50 30.52 8.84
CA PHE A 800 -22.23 31.62 7.91
C PHE A 800 -20.75 31.99 7.99
N LYS A 801 -19.96 31.48 7.06
CA LYS A 801 -18.51 31.69 7.08
C LYS A 801 -18.11 32.88 6.24
N THR A 802 -17.15 33.64 6.74
CA THR A 802 -16.55 34.78 6.04
C THR A 802 -15.03 34.71 6.10
N ILE A 803 -14.34 34.92 4.98
CA ILE A 803 -12.88 35.13 4.95
C ILE A 803 -12.60 36.50 4.36
N VAL A 804 -11.79 37.32 5.02
CA VAL A 804 -11.38 38.64 4.52
C VAL A 804 -9.86 38.67 4.38
N LEU A 805 -9.37 38.79 3.15
CA LEU A 805 -7.95 38.95 2.83
C LEU A 805 -7.72 40.34 2.24
N ASP A 806 -6.94 41.17 2.92
CA ASP A 806 -6.62 42.53 2.48
C ASP A 806 -5.15 42.63 2.07
N SER A 807 -4.83 42.13 0.88
CA SER A 807 -3.51 42.36 0.28
C SER A 807 -3.55 43.60 -0.62
N SER A 808 -2.38 44.24 -0.77
CA SER A 808 -2.17 45.32 -1.74
C SER A 808 -2.34 44.84 -3.18
N SER A 809 -2.03 43.56 -3.46
CA SER A 809 -2.10 42.97 -4.80
C SER A 809 -3.52 42.61 -5.25
N LEU A 810 -4.33 42.12 -4.31
CA LEU A 810 -5.72 41.69 -4.50
C LEU A 810 -6.42 41.63 -3.14
N LYS A 811 -7.63 42.16 -3.05
CA LYS A 811 -8.48 41.98 -1.86
C LYS A 811 -9.54 40.93 -2.16
N VAL A 812 -9.76 40.03 -1.21
CA VAL A 812 -10.66 38.87 -1.36
C VAL A 812 -11.63 38.86 -0.18
N VAL A 813 -12.91 38.72 -0.46
CA VAL A 813 -13.95 38.44 0.54
C VAL A 813 -14.70 37.20 0.12
N VAL A 814 -14.64 36.15 0.95
CA VAL A 814 -15.40 34.91 0.74
C VAL A 814 -16.56 34.90 1.70
N VAL A 815 -17.74 34.53 1.23
CA VAL A 815 -18.92 34.30 2.07
C VAL A 815 -19.57 32.97 1.68
N ALA A 816 -20.02 32.18 2.66
CA ALA A 816 -20.69 30.91 2.41
C ALA A 816 -21.73 30.61 3.49
N ASN A 817 -22.92 30.18 3.08
CA ASN A 817 -23.97 29.72 3.99
C ASN A 817 -24.04 28.19 4.04
N PHE A 818 -23.46 27.62 5.11
CA PHE A 818 -23.55 26.21 5.45
C PHE A 818 -24.81 25.85 6.25
N ASP A 819 -25.77 26.74 6.45
CA ASP A 819 -27.05 26.35 7.04
C ASP A 819 -27.95 25.69 5.99
N VAL A 820 -28.99 24.98 6.45
CA VAL A 820 -30.11 24.48 5.64
C VAL A 820 -31.26 25.51 5.57
N VAL A 821 -31.11 26.66 6.23
CA VAL A 821 -32.01 27.83 6.12
C VAL A 821 -31.28 29.09 5.65
N GLN A 822 -32.05 30.10 5.23
CA GLN A 822 -31.49 31.40 4.85
C GLN A 822 -30.80 32.05 6.04
N GLN A 823 -29.62 32.62 5.80
CA GLN A 823 -28.84 33.32 6.82
C GLN A 823 -28.55 34.75 6.37
N THR A 824 -28.59 35.69 7.33
CA THR A 824 -28.17 37.08 7.12
C THR A 824 -27.08 37.40 8.13
N SER A 825 -25.93 37.87 7.65
CA SER A 825 -24.78 38.19 8.50
C SER A 825 -24.14 39.51 8.10
N ALA A 826 -23.45 40.12 9.06
CA ALA A 826 -22.70 41.35 8.89
C ALA A 826 -21.32 41.04 8.27
N VAL A 827 -21.08 41.47 7.04
CA VAL A 827 -19.86 41.20 6.26
C VAL A 827 -19.08 42.49 6.05
N THR A 828 -17.77 42.46 6.31
CA THR A 828 -16.89 43.63 6.19
C THR A 828 -16.07 43.55 4.92
N PHE A 829 -16.15 44.58 4.08
CA PHE A 829 -15.32 44.72 2.89
C PHE A 829 -14.20 45.74 3.15
N PRO A 830 -12.92 45.44 2.84
CA PRO A 830 -11.80 46.33 3.13
C PRO A 830 -11.80 47.69 2.41
N GLN A 831 -12.60 47.84 1.34
CA GLN A 831 -12.68 49.09 0.58
C GLN A 831 -14.05 49.27 -0.05
N THR A 832 -14.42 50.53 -0.29
CA THR A 832 -15.65 50.92 -1.00
C THR A 832 -15.52 50.70 -2.51
N GLY A 833 -16.64 50.53 -3.20
CA GLY A 833 -16.71 50.42 -4.67
C GLY A 833 -17.30 49.10 -5.18
N SER A 834 -17.10 48.81 -6.45
CA SER A 834 -17.60 47.58 -7.08
C SER A 834 -16.66 46.41 -6.80
N TRP A 835 -17.24 45.33 -6.28
CA TRP A 835 -16.61 44.02 -6.12
C TRP A 835 -17.23 43.04 -7.09
N TYR A 836 -16.48 42.03 -7.50
CA TYR A 836 -16.90 41.08 -8.53
C TYR A 836 -16.81 39.67 -7.99
N SER A 837 -17.89 38.90 -8.11
CA SER A 837 -17.86 37.46 -7.88
C SER A 837 -16.91 36.83 -8.88
N TYR A 838 -15.82 36.22 -8.41
CA TYR A 838 -14.83 35.59 -9.27
C TYR A 838 -15.41 34.43 -10.09
N LEU A 839 -16.35 33.69 -9.50
CA LEU A 839 -16.93 32.48 -10.09
C LEU A 839 -18.11 32.76 -11.02
N THR A 840 -18.82 33.88 -10.86
CA THR A 840 -19.99 34.22 -11.70
C THR A 840 -19.79 35.46 -12.57
N GLY A 841 -18.90 36.37 -12.17
CA GLY A 841 -18.68 37.68 -12.81
C GLY A 841 -19.63 38.78 -12.31
N ASP A 842 -20.62 38.44 -11.47
CA ASP A 842 -21.61 39.39 -10.99
C ASP A 842 -20.98 40.50 -10.13
N ALA A 843 -21.43 41.73 -10.30
CA ALA A 843 -20.95 42.88 -9.54
C ALA A 843 -21.79 43.12 -8.28
N LEU A 844 -21.13 43.41 -7.17
CA LEU A 844 -21.69 43.85 -5.90
C LEU A 844 -21.10 45.20 -5.55
N ASN A 845 -21.93 46.23 -5.39
CA ASN A 845 -21.47 47.53 -4.88
C ASN A 845 -21.46 47.50 -3.35
N VAL A 846 -20.32 47.82 -2.76
CA VAL A 846 -20.13 47.81 -1.30
C VAL A 846 -19.72 49.18 -0.79
N THR A 847 -20.06 49.47 0.46
CA THR A 847 -19.82 50.79 1.08
C THR A 847 -18.40 50.95 1.62
N GLY A 848 -17.63 49.86 1.73
CA GLY A 848 -16.30 49.84 2.36
C GLY A 848 -16.34 49.75 3.89
N SER A 849 -17.49 49.37 4.44
CA SER A 849 -17.73 49.11 5.86
C SER A 849 -18.48 47.79 6.03
N THR A 850 -18.78 47.42 7.27
CA THR A 850 -19.70 46.31 7.54
C THR A 850 -21.06 46.56 6.90
N GLN A 851 -21.58 45.59 6.16
CA GLN A 851 -22.92 45.60 5.56
C GLN A 851 -23.60 44.23 5.68
N SER A 852 -24.93 44.21 5.69
CA SER A 852 -25.70 42.96 5.76
C SER A 852 -25.66 42.23 4.41
N ILE A 853 -25.28 40.96 4.44
CA ILE A 853 -25.35 40.04 3.30
C ILE A 853 -26.28 38.89 3.66
N THR A 854 -27.27 38.63 2.81
CA THR A 854 -28.21 37.52 2.94
C THR A 854 -27.89 36.46 1.91
N LEU A 855 -27.77 35.20 2.35
CA LEU A 855 -27.48 34.05 1.51
C LEU A 855 -28.55 32.96 1.71
N GLN A 856 -29.02 32.36 0.62
CA GLN A 856 -29.83 31.15 0.65
C GLN A 856 -29.00 29.94 1.14
N PRO A 857 -29.63 28.84 1.58
CA PRO A 857 -28.91 27.61 1.93
C PRO A 857 -27.96 27.16 0.81
N GLY A 858 -26.70 26.89 1.15
CA GLY A 858 -25.68 26.44 0.20
C GLY A 858 -25.11 27.51 -0.73
N GLU A 859 -25.59 28.75 -0.66
CA GLU A 859 -25.09 29.86 -1.48
C GLU A 859 -23.72 30.33 -0.97
N TYR A 860 -22.81 30.64 -1.90
CA TYR A 860 -21.46 31.09 -1.60
C TYR A 860 -20.93 32.02 -2.70
N TYR A 861 -19.98 32.88 -2.33
CA TYR A 861 -19.32 33.81 -3.25
C TYR A 861 -17.86 34.03 -2.86
N VAL A 862 -17.00 34.21 -3.89
CA VAL A 862 -15.62 34.70 -3.75
C VAL A 862 -15.55 36.05 -4.44
N TYR A 863 -15.66 37.13 -3.67
CA TYR A 863 -15.63 38.49 -4.18
C TYR A 863 -14.21 39.03 -4.26
N LEU A 864 -13.89 39.66 -5.38
CA LEU A 864 -12.62 40.33 -5.64
C LEU A 864 -12.84 41.82 -5.86
N ASN A 865 -11.90 42.64 -5.43
CA ASN A 865 -11.97 44.09 -5.62
C ASN A 865 -11.69 44.56 -7.06
N LYS A 866 -11.44 43.62 -7.99
CA LYS A 866 -11.26 43.84 -9.42
C LYS A 866 -11.59 42.58 -10.20
N VAL A 867 -11.88 42.71 -11.49
CA VAL A 867 -12.09 41.57 -12.38
C VAL A 867 -10.76 40.85 -12.60
N VAL A 868 -10.75 39.53 -12.38
CA VAL A 868 -9.61 38.64 -12.63
C VAL A 868 -10.04 37.59 -13.66
N ALA A 869 -9.24 37.41 -14.71
CA ALA A 869 -9.54 36.48 -15.79
C ALA A 869 -9.43 35.01 -15.35
N GLY A 870 -10.26 34.15 -15.95
CA GLY A 870 -10.22 32.70 -15.73
C GLY A 870 -10.99 32.23 -14.50
N GLY A 871 -11.77 33.08 -13.84
CA GLY A 871 -12.61 32.68 -12.71
C GLY A 871 -14.02 32.23 -13.05
N ILE A 872 -14.60 32.75 -14.14
CA ILE A 872 -16.01 32.54 -14.45
C ILE A 872 -16.27 31.06 -14.75
N VAL A 873 -16.99 30.41 -13.84
CA VAL A 873 -17.48 29.05 -14.00
C VAL A 873 -18.91 29.15 -14.53
N THR A 874 -19.06 29.03 -15.85
CA THR A 874 -20.40 28.93 -16.44
C THR A 874 -21.02 27.61 -15.98
N ALA A 875 -22.21 27.68 -15.38
CA ALA A 875 -22.98 26.48 -15.14
C ALA A 875 -23.19 25.76 -16.48
N VAL A 876 -22.56 24.61 -16.66
CA VAL A 876 -23.00 23.65 -17.66
C VAL A 876 -24.30 23.12 -17.08
N LYS A 877 -25.43 23.76 -17.39
CA LYS A 877 -26.73 23.25 -16.96
C LYS A 877 -27.02 22.03 -17.82
N ASP A 878 -27.50 20.95 -17.22
CA ASP A 878 -28.14 19.88 -17.96
C ASP A 878 -29.17 20.53 -18.87
N VAL A 879 -28.88 20.55 -20.17
CA VAL A 879 -29.93 20.76 -21.14
C VAL A 879 -30.71 19.46 -21.07
N VAL A 880 -31.71 19.43 -20.19
CA VAL A 880 -32.82 18.51 -20.36
C VAL A 880 -33.43 18.93 -21.69
N LEU A 881 -32.98 18.31 -22.77
CA LEU A 881 -33.64 18.33 -24.06
C LEU A 881 -34.92 17.50 -23.94
N SER A 882 -35.85 17.88 -23.05
CA SER A 882 -37.23 17.46 -23.20
C SER A 882 -37.83 18.35 -24.28
N ASN A 883 -37.71 17.90 -25.53
CA ASN A 883 -38.22 18.58 -26.71
C ASN A 883 -39.77 18.68 -26.77
N LYS A 884 -40.50 18.87 -25.65
CA LYS A 884 -41.97 18.73 -25.63
C LYS A 884 -42.82 19.70 -24.78
N ASP A 885 -42.27 20.75 -24.17
CA ASP A 885 -43.07 21.51 -23.18
C ASP A 885 -43.81 22.78 -23.64
N PHE A 886 -43.49 23.35 -24.81
CA PHE A 886 -44.28 24.43 -25.41
C PHE A 886 -43.95 24.70 -26.89
N LYS A 887 -44.91 25.26 -27.63
CA LYS A 887 -44.80 25.49 -29.09
C LYS A 887 -44.11 26.82 -29.39
N VAL A 888 -43.22 26.81 -30.38
CA VAL A 888 -42.64 28.02 -30.98
C VAL A 888 -42.73 27.88 -32.49
N ALA A 889 -43.18 28.93 -33.17
CA ALA A 889 -43.23 29.03 -34.61
C ALA A 889 -42.68 30.39 -35.04
N ILE A 890 -41.92 30.42 -36.13
CA ILE A 890 -41.42 31.64 -36.74
C ILE A 890 -41.78 31.68 -38.21
N TYR A 891 -42.34 32.79 -38.66
CA TYR A 891 -42.73 32.97 -40.07
C TYR A 891 -42.64 34.45 -40.52
N PRO A 892 -42.21 34.70 -41.77
CA PRO A 892 -41.65 33.72 -42.70
C PRO A 892 -40.28 33.19 -42.24
N ASN A 893 -39.99 31.93 -42.57
CA ASN A 893 -38.68 31.31 -42.41
C ASN A 893 -38.40 30.54 -43.73
N PRO A 894 -37.56 31.06 -44.65
CA PRO A 894 -36.52 32.07 -44.41
C PRO A 894 -37.00 33.49 -44.08
N VAL A 895 -36.28 34.17 -43.19
CA VAL A 895 -36.46 35.56 -42.77
C VAL A 895 -35.78 36.48 -43.78
N VAL A 896 -36.53 37.41 -44.39
CA VAL A 896 -35.99 38.37 -45.38
C VAL A 896 -35.70 39.74 -44.76
N GLN A 897 -36.73 40.42 -44.25
CA GLN A 897 -36.59 41.71 -43.54
C GLN A 897 -37.11 41.67 -42.09
N GLN A 898 -38.19 40.92 -41.86
CA GLN A 898 -38.83 40.76 -40.56
C GLN A 898 -39.46 39.38 -40.47
N ALA A 899 -39.56 38.84 -39.25
CA ALA A 899 -40.29 37.62 -38.97
C ALA A 899 -41.09 37.75 -37.68
N THR A 900 -42.23 37.09 -37.64
CA THR A 900 -43.09 36.97 -36.47
C THR A 900 -42.72 35.69 -35.73
N VAL A 901 -42.52 35.78 -34.42
CA VAL A 901 -42.31 34.65 -33.51
C VAL A 901 -43.57 34.50 -32.67
N ASP A 902 -44.29 33.41 -32.91
CA ASP A 902 -45.38 32.95 -32.06
C ASP A 902 -44.85 31.90 -31.09
N TYR A 903 -45.15 32.04 -29.81
CA TYR A 903 -44.71 31.10 -28.78
C TYR A 903 -45.77 30.91 -27.70
N GLU A 904 -45.96 29.67 -27.27
CA GLU A 904 -46.87 29.31 -26.19
C GLU A 904 -46.14 29.41 -24.86
N LEU A 905 -46.69 30.15 -23.89
CA LEU A 905 -46.16 30.16 -22.52
C LEU A 905 -46.91 29.12 -21.68
N PRO A 906 -46.24 28.06 -21.20
CA PRO A 906 -46.88 27.03 -20.38
C PRO A 906 -47.21 27.53 -18.96
N GLU A 907 -46.53 28.59 -18.52
CA GLU A 907 -46.71 29.28 -17.23
C GLU A 907 -46.39 30.78 -17.39
N SER A 908 -46.88 31.62 -16.47
CA SER A 908 -46.51 33.04 -16.43
C SER A 908 -45.07 33.20 -15.92
N GLY A 909 -44.24 34.01 -16.58
CA GLY A 909 -42.83 34.10 -16.24
C GLY A 909 -42.06 35.14 -17.03
N LYS A 910 -40.76 35.31 -16.71
CA LYS A 910 -39.89 36.21 -17.47
C LYS A 910 -39.47 35.54 -18.78
N VAL A 911 -39.66 36.27 -19.89
CA VAL A 911 -39.40 35.77 -21.24
C VAL A 911 -38.23 36.51 -21.89
N THR A 912 -37.29 35.74 -22.42
CA THR A 912 -36.16 36.23 -23.23
C THR A 912 -36.10 35.46 -24.54
N ILE A 913 -35.93 36.17 -25.65
CA ILE A 913 -35.75 35.57 -26.98
C ILE A 913 -34.37 35.99 -27.48
N SER A 914 -33.56 35.03 -27.92
CA SER A 914 -32.21 35.30 -28.44
C SER A 914 -31.99 34.64 -29.79
N VAL A 915 -31.29 35.33 -30.68
CA VAL A 915 -30.81 34.76 -31.95
C VAL A 915 -29.34 34.44 -31.78
N LYS A 916 -28.94 33.21 -32.10
CA LYS A 916 -27.57 32.71 -31.93
C LYS A 916 -26.99 32.19 -33.25
N SER A 917 -25.67 32.28 -33.40
CA SER A 917 -24.95 31.57 -34.46
C SER A 917 -25.05 30.05 -34.27
N ILE A 918 -24.71 29.27 -35.30
CA ILE A 918 -24.58 27.80 -35.18
C ILE A 918 -23.48 27.38 -34.19
N THR A 919 -22.55 28.27 -33.85
CA THR A 919 -21.49 28.06 -32.84
C THR A 919 -21.91 28.53 -31.43
N GLY A 920 -23.14 29.01 -31.25
CA GLY A 920 -23.71 29.41 -29.96
C GLY A 920 -23.47 30.87 -29.54
N GLN A 921 -22.84 31.69 -30.39
CA GLN A 921 -22.62 33.12 -30.13
C GLN A 921 -23.94 33.90 -30.23
N ASN A 922 -24.24 34.76 -29.24
CA ASN A 922 -25.43 35.62 -29.28
C ASN A 922 -25.29 36.70 -30.36
N MET A 923 -26.20 36.71 -31.33
CA MET A 923 -26.34 37.72 -32.38
C MET A 923 -27.29 38.85 -31.97
N GLY A 924 -28.16 38.59 -31.00
CA GLY A 924 -29.01 39.60 -30.37
C GLY A 924 -30.04 39.01 -29.42
N ILE A 925 -30.55 39.85 -28.52
CA ILE A 925 -31.45 39.46 -27.42
C ILE A 925 -32.62 40.44 -27.34
N ILE A 926 -33.84 39.89 -27.33
CA ILE A 926 -35.10 40.61 -27.11
C ILE A 926 -35.62 40.21 -25.72
N ASN A 927 -35.53 41.14 -24.77
CA ASN A 927 -36.10 40.97 -23.44
C ASN A 927 -37.57 41.41 -23.45
N LYS A 928 -38.49 40.49 -23.12
CA LYS A 928 -39.94 40.75 -23.06
C LYS A 928 -40.47 40.95 -21.63
N GLY A 929 -39.59 40.83 -20.63
CA GLY A 929 -39.97 40.95 -19.23
C GLY A 929 -40.95 39.84 -18.80
N PHE A 930 -41.74 40.11 -17.77
CA PHE A 930 -42.77 39.18 -17.30
C PHE A 930 -43.95 39.12 -18.28
N GLN A 931 -44.40 37.92 -18.62
CA GLN A 931 -45.52 37.66 -19.53
C GLN A 931 -46.47 36.61 -18.93
N LEU A 932 -47.77 36.69 -19.26
CA LEU A 932 -48.80 35.79 -18.75
C LEU A 932 -48.83 34.46 -19.53
N LYS A 933 -49.20 33.36 -18.86
CA LYS A 933 -49.46 32.05 -19.48
C LYS A 933 -50.40 32.18 -20.70
N GLY A 934 -50.11 31.44 -21.78
CA GLY A 934 -50.90 31.42 -23.02
C GLY A 934 -50.07 31.76 -24.25
N MET A 935 -50.72 31.87 -25.42
CA MET A 935 -50.05 32.22 -26.68
C MET A 935 -49.59 33.68 -26.66
N GLN A 936 -48.33 33.88 -27.04
CA GLN A 936 -47.70 35.19 -27.17
C GLN A 936 -47.12 35.37 -28.57
N ARG A 937 -46.98 36.63 -28.97
CA ARG A 937 -46.45 37.02 -30.27
C ARG A 937 -45.45 38.14 -30.12
N THR A 938 -44.35 38.07 -30.86
CA THR A 938 -43.43 39.20 -31.01
C THR A 938 -42.85 39.24 -32.42
N VAL A 939 -42.34 40.41 -32.82
CA VAL A 939 -41.62 40.57 -34.09
C VAL A 939 -40.11 40.52 -33.80
N LEU A 940 -39.38 39.77 -34.63
CA LEU A 940 -37.92 39.59 -34.57
C LEU A 940 -37.13 40.86 -34.97
N ASN A 941 -37.77 42.03 -35.00
CA ASN A 941 -37.17 43.33 -35.31
C ASN A 941 -37.64 44.37 -34.26
N SER A 942 -37.53 44.02 -32.98
CA SER A 942 -38.01 44.84 -31.85
C SER A 942 -36.93 44.96 -30.76
N ASN A 943 -36.99 46.01 -29.93
CA ASN A 943 -36.07 46.26 -28.80
C ASN A 943 -34.58 46.17 -29.18
N ASN A 944 -34.13 47.02 -30.11
CA ASN A 944 -32.73 47.15 -30.56
C ASN A 944 -32.12 45.95 -31.30
N PHE A 945 -32.90 44.89 -31.58
CA PHE A 945 -32.47 43.81 -32.47
C PHE A 945 -33.06 44.03 -33.87
N ASN A 946 -32.21 44.03 -34.90
CA ASN A 946 -32.62 44.15 -36.30
C ASN A 946 -32.11 42.96 -37.12
N ALA A 947 -33.04 42.09 -37.52
CA ALA A 947 -32.76 40.90 -38.32
C ALA A 947 -32.10 41.21 -39.67
N SER A 948 -32.32 42.40 -40.25
CA SER A 948 -31.70 42.81 -41.52
C SER A 948 -30.19 43.07 -41.42
N ARG A 949 -29.63 43.10 -40.20
CA ARG A 949 -28.16 43.21 -39.97
C ARG A 949 -27.46 41.86 -39.93
N LEU A 950 -28.19 40.75 -39.98
CA LEU A 950 -27.62 39.41 -40.07
C LEU A 950 -27.21 39.12 -41.51
N VAL A 951 -26.07 38.44 -41.68
CA VAL A 951 -25.65 37.93 -42.99
C VAL A 951 -26.53 36.75 -43.39
N PRO A 952 -26.79 36.49 -44.68
CA PRO A 952 -27.52 35.31 -45.11
C PRO A 952 -26.90 34.03 -44.55
N GLY A 953 -27.70 33.17 -43.92
CA GLY A 953 -27.16 32.00 -43.23
C GLY A 953 -28.14 31.31 -42.28
N ASN A 954 -27.66 30.23 -41.64
CA ASN A 954 -28.42 29.50 -40.63
C ASN A 954 -28.12 30.05 -39.23
N TYR A 955 -29.16 30.25 -38.44
CA TYR A 955 -29.10 30.69 -37.05
C TYR A 955 -30.06 29.87 -36.18
N LEU A 956 -29.93 30.03 -34.87
CA LEU A 956 -30.79 29.41 -33.87
C LEU A 956 -31.60 30.48 -33.13
N LEU A 957 -32.91 30.34 -33.09
CA LEU A 957 -33.80 31.15 -32.27
C LEU A 957 -34.08 30.42 -30.95
N GLU A 958 -33.59 30.97 -29.85
CA GLU A 958 -33.83 30.45 -28.51
C GLU A 958 -34.90 31.30 -27.79
N VAL A 959 -36.02 30.68 -27.42
CA VAL A 959 -37.06 31.26 -26.56
C VAL A 959 -36.94 30.65 -25.16
N ARG A 960 -36.75 31.49 -24.14
CA ARG A 960 -36.61 31.11 -22.74
C ARG A 960 -37.73 31.68 -21.88
N VAL A 961 -38.32 30.84 -21.04
CA VAL A 961 -39.35 31.19 -20.06
C VAL A 961 -38.94 30.57 -18.73
N ASN A 962 -38.56 31.39 -17.74
CA ASN A 962 -37.99 30.91 -16.47
C ASN A 962 -36.85 29.89 -16.73
N ASN A 963 -37.08 28.60 -16.42
CA ASN A 963 -36.12 27.50 -16.62
C ASN A 963 -36.36 26.66 -17.90
N LYS A 964 -37.41 26.96 -18.68
CA LYS A 964 -37.74 26.22 -19.91
C LYS A 964 -37.17 26.93 -21.14
N VAL A 965 -36.61 26.16 -22.08
CA VAL A 965 -36.01 26.68 -23.31
C VAL A 965 -36.52 25.91 -24.52
N ARG A 966 -36.85 26.63 -25.61
CA ARG A 966 -37.15 26.05 -26.91
C ARG A 966 -36.24 26.69 -27.96
N ILE A 967 -35.66 25.86 -28.83
CA ILE A 967 -34.79 26.32 -29.92
C ILE A 967 -35.42 25.95 -31.25
N GLU A 968 -35.54 26.91 -32.16
CA GLU A 968 -35.99 26.70 -33.53
C GLU A 968 -34.92 27.18 -34.51
N LYS A 969 -34.75 26.47 -35.62
CA LYS A 969 -33.81 26.87 -36.67
C LYS A 969 -34.40 28.01 -37.47
N ILE A 970 -33.61 29.07 -37.69
CA ILE A 970 -34.00 30.17 -38.57
C ILE A 970 -32.99 30.31 -39.70
N VAL A 971 -33.49 30.54 -40.91
CA VAL A 971 -32.68 30.83 -42.09
C VAL A 971 -32.88 32.31 -42.41
N VAL A 972 -31.81 33.08 -42.52
CA VAL A 972 -31.87 34.47 -42.98
C VAL A 972 -31.48 34.50 -44.46
N GLN A 973 -32.27 35.17 -45.28
CA GLN A 973 -32.01 35.48 -46.68
C GLN A 973 -32.09 36.99 -46.85
N GLN A 974 -31.32 37.58 -47.76
CA GLN A 974 -31.42 39.02 -48.09
C GLN A 974 -32.29 39.23 -49.31
#